data_AF-A0A8I1NMA0-F1
#
_entry.id   AF-A0A8I1NMA0-F1
#
_cell.length_a   1.000
_cell.length_b   1.000
_cell.length_c   1.000
_cell.angle_alpha   90.00
_cell.angle_beta   90.00
_cell.angle_gamma   90.00
#
_symmetry.space_group_name_H-M   'P 1'
#
loop_
_entity.id
_entity.type
_entity.pdbx_description
1 polymer ?
#
loop_
_entity_poly.entity_id
_entity_poly.type
_entity_poly.pdbx_seq_one_letter_code
_entity_poly.pdbx_strand_id
1 'polypeptide(L)'
;MKARLGYTLATSLALLAGLAGCSPAAHEAGATPAPTLVRAHAQSEATQSGKTDFALLVEGATPDAPARLLATAALGGLEVYGLDGKRQATVAAGEAAGVDVSYGFALGDRSTTVVAALDATENSLRLFTMDGDKPVEAGARAIPLGFAVEGLCLFHYELDDALYAVVVGDGGEVDQQMIYANADGKLDARQVRRVNLPSKLKQCTADRHGNLYVAEQAVGVWHLDGDPEADLSARLVDAPRLGHLGKKVEGVALYDGGKGSQWLLAADSAEGRINVYDRADHDTYLGSFQVGTAASGTAVAEPGPLFATSAALEGYAHGVLLVSDEDGGANHQIVSMADVAKALNLPAGTPQDPRAVARPPLPTVTALVETVPVASYGDAADDPAIWAHPTDPAKSLIVATDKKAGMAVYDMQGKLLQFRADGKMNNTDLRNGFALGGKQVTLVTASDRTHKSVAIYRLDPDRRELVDVADGVQDTGMADPYGLCMYRSAKTAKTYVFVNTGDGLMRQWELLDAGNGRVRIAQVREFHLASQAEGCVADDESGVLYVGEEDVALWRMSAEPDGGDAMTAVDRVADNKAIKDDLEGVGIYDLGGGRGYIVVSSQGNNSYAVYRRDGDRAYLGSFAVVADGARGIDGISETDGLEVTSRNLGPGFKHGAMIAQDGRNVLPVENQNYKYVPWESIAKALKLEMR
;
A
#
# COMPACT_ATOMS: atom_id res chain seq x y z
N MET A 1 -32.05 -4.10 39.13
CA MET A 1 -31.84 -3.28 40.36
C MET A 1 -31.32 -1.92 39.90
N LYS A 2 -31.92 -0.82 40.36
CA LYS A 2 -31.74 0.55 39.84
C LYS A 2 -30.39 1.16 40.28
N ALA A 3 -29.72 1.90 39.39
CA ALA A 3 -29.18 3.24 39.68
C ALA A 3 -28.84 3.98 38.37
N ARG A 4 -29.46 5.16 38.17
CA ARG A 4 -29.17 6.19 37.16
C ARG A 4 -28.64 7.42 37.89
N LEU A 5 -27.61 8.08 37.36
CA LEU A 5 -27.27 9.51 37.58
C LEU A 5 -27.00 10.08 36.17
N GLY A 6 -27.52 11.21 35.68
CA GLY A 6 -28.23 12.32 36.32
C GLY A 6 -27.43 13.61 36.19
N TYR A 7 -27.36 14.21 34.99
CA TYR A 7 -26.77 15.54 34.74
C TYR A 7 -27.73 16.65 35.18
N THR A 8 -27.25 17.62 35.96
CA THR A 8 -28.00 18.81 36.38
C THR A 8 -27.46 20.08 35.72
N LEU A 9 -28.33 20.75 34.98
CA LEU A 9 -28.22 22.15 34.57
C LEU A 9 -28.31 23.07 35.80
N ALA A 10 -27.44 24.07 35.90
CA ALA A 10 -27.61 25.19 36.82
C ALA A 10 -27.68 26.50 36.03
N THR A 11 -28.84 27.14 36.10
CA THR A 11 -29.13 28.50 35.65
C THR A 11 -28.70 29.53 36.70
N SER A 12 -28.20 30.68 36.26
CA SER A 12 -28.12 31.90 37.08
C SER A 12 -28.32 33.10 36.19
N LEU A 13 -29.36 33.88 36.49
CA LEU A 13 -29.81 35.05 35.74
C LEU A 13 -29.37 36.34 36.47
N ALA A 14 -29.08 37.37 35.67
CA ALA A 14 -29.13 38.80 35.96
C ALA A 14 -27.92 39.48 36.65
N LEU A 15 -27.23 40.32 35.87
CA LEU A 15 -27.14 41.76 36.16
C LEU A 15 -26.96 42.52 34.82
N LEU A 16 -27.91 43.41 34.50
CA LEU A 16 -27.89 44.32 33.36
C LEU A 16 -27.97 45.73 33.92
N ALA A 17 -26.88 46.51 33.84
CA ALA A 17 -26.89 47.96 33.66
C ALA A 17 -25.46 48.52 33.73
N GLY A 18 -25.07 49.22 32.67
CA GLY A 18 -23.93 50.14 32.69
C GLY A 18 -22.79 49.73 31.77
N LEU A 19 -22.83 50.22 30.54
CA LEU A 19 -21.79 51.09 29.97
C LEU A 19 -22.09 51.29 28.47
N ALA A 20 -22.57 52.50 28.17
CA ALA A 20 -22.48 53.06 26.84
C ALA A 20 -21.01 53.40 26.56
N GLY A 21 -20.55 53.12 25.34
CA GLY A 21 -19.32 53.66 24.78
C GLY A 21 -18.12 52.73 24.77
N CYS A 22 -18.05 51.83 23.78
CA CYS A 22 -16.81 51.40 23.14
C CYS A 22 -17.17 50.85 21.75
N SER A 23 -16.82 51.60 20.70
CA SER A 23 -16.83 51.09 19.33
C SER A 23 -15.92 49.85 19.23
N PRO A 24 -16.27 48.82 18.44
CA PRO A 24 -15.29 47.79 18.13
C PRO A 24 -14.20 48.44 17.29
N ALA A 25 -12.99 48.51 17.84
CA ALA A 25 -11.80 48.71 17.03
C ALA A 25 -11.77 47.55 16.04
N ALA A 26 -11.97 47.87 14.76
CA ALA A 26 -11.63 46.96 13.68
C ALA A 26 -10.19 46.50 13.94
N HIS A 27 -9.99 45.19 14.12
CA HIS A 27 -8.69 44.62 13.84
C HIS A 27 -8.45 44.89 12.35
N GLU A 28 -7.65 45.92 12.05
CA GLU A 28 -6.99 46.01 10.76
C GLU A 28 -6.20 44.71 10.62
N ALA A 29 -6.69 43.82 9.77
CA ALA A 29 -5.87 42.74 9.23
C ALA A 29 -4.65 43.43 8.61
N GLY A 30 -3.48 43.29 9.26
CA GLY A 30 -2.24 43.79 8.71
C GLY A 30 -2.10 43.24 7.31
N ALA A 31 -1.97 44.14 6.32
CA ALA A 31 -1.84 43.76 4.93
C ALA A 31 -0.68 42.76 4.79
N THR A 32 -0.97 41.56 4.29
CA THR A 32 0.05 40.59 3.89
C THR A 32 0.99 41.31 2.92
N PRO A 33 2.33 41.24 3.09
CA PRO A 33 3.26 41.87 2.16
C PRO A 33 2.94 41.42 0.73
N ALA A 34 3.00 42.33 -0.23
CA ALA A 34 2.84 41.97 -1.63
C ALA A 34 3.88 40.89 -1.98
N PRO A 35 3.49 39.81 -2.68
CA PRO A 35 4.39 38.72 -3.01
C PRO A 35 5.60 39.24 -3.78
N THR A 36 6.79 38.74 -3.42
CA THR A 36 8.05 39.14 -4.07
C THR A 36 8.05 38.67 -5.52
N LEU A 37 8.48 39.52 -6.45
CA LEU A 37 8.63 39.14 -7.87
C LEU A 37 9.97 38.42 -8.10
N VAL A 38 9.91 37.14 -8.48
CA VAL A 38 11.07 36.32 -8.85
C VAL A 38 11.14 36.24 -10.37
N ARG A 39 12.23 36.72 -10.97
CA ARG A 39 12.36 36.78 -12.42
C ARG A 39 12.82 35.44 -12.99
N ALA A 40 12.15 34.96 -14.04
CA ALA A 40 12.60 33.83 -14.84
C ALA A 40 13.91 34.16 -15.56
N HIS A 41 14.84 33.21 -15.58
CA HIS A 41 16.14 33.36 -16.24
C HIS A 41 16.03 33.13 -17.75
N ALA A 42 15.11 32.25 -18.14
CA ALA A 42 14.80 31.91 -19.52
C ALA A 42 13.31 31.58 -19.67
N GLN A 43 12.85 31.48 -20.91
CA GLN A 43 11.53 30.98 -21.25
C GLN A 43 11.61 30.15 -22.53
N SER A 44 10.72 29.16 -22.69
CA SER A 44 10.64 28.43 -23.95
C SER A 44 10.15 29.34 -25.09
N GLU A 45 10.47 28.97 -26.32
CA GLU A 45 9.71 29.42 -27.49
C GLU A 45 8.23 29.01 -27.31
N ALA A 46 7.33 29.75 -27.95
CA ALA A 46 5.93 29.37 -27.99
C ALA A 46 5.76 28.02 -28.71
N THR A 47 4.83 27.21 -28.22
CA THR A 47 4.50 25.92 -28.86
C THR A 47 4.00 26.15 -30.29
N GLN A 48 4.21 25.17 -31.18
CA GLN A 48 3.79 25.32 -32.58
C GLN A 48 2.26 25.43 -32.73
N SER A 49 1.51 24.84 -31.82
CA SER A 49 0.04 24.91 -31.78
C SER A 49 -0.48 26.23 -31.21
N GLY A 50 0.38 27.02 -30.56
CA GLY A 50 -0.04 28.20 -29.78
C GLY A 50 -0.84 27.84 -28.53
N LYS A 51 -0.77 26.59 -28.08
CA LYS A 51 -1.36 26.09 -26.83
C LYS A 51 -0.37 25.22 -26.08
N THR A 52 -0.34 25.33 -24.77
CA THR A 52 0.45 24.47 -23.89
C THR A 52 -0.25 24.35 -22.55
N ASP A 53 0.17 23.38 -21.74
CA ASP A 53 -0.42 23.15 -20.42
C ASP A 53 0.70 22.70 -19.45
N PHE A 54 1.40 21.61 -19.75
CA PHE A 54 2.45 21.04 -18.88
C PHE A 54 3.84 21.11 -19.51
N ALA A 55 4.85 21.33 -18.68
CA ALA A 55 6.24 21.08 -19.03
C ALA A 55 7.04 20.57 -17.84
N LEU A 56 8.04 19.75 -18.13
CA LEU A 56 8.94 19.11 -17.17
C LEU A 56 10.38 19.08 -17.68
N LEU A 57 11.31 18.78 -16.78
CA LEU A 57 12.68 18.46 -17.17
C LEU A 57 12.91 16.94 -17.21
N VAL A 58 13.48 16.51 -18.33
CA VAL A 58 14.08 15.18 -18.47
C VAL A 58 15.58 15.31 -18.29
N GLU A 59 16.10 14.72 -17.21
CA GLU A 59 17.53 14.64 -16.95
C GLU A 59 18.22 13.80 -18.03
N GLY A 60 19.44 14.19 -18.40
CA GLY A 60 20.25 13.41 -19.33
C GLY A 60 20.54 12.01 -18.78
N ALA A 61 20.92 11.06 -19.64
CA ALA A 61 21.22 9.68 -19.21
C ALA A 61 22.40 9.58 -18.22
N THR A 62 23.23 10.61 -18.12
CA THR A 62 24.34 10.72 -17.16
C THR A 62 24.33 12.13 -16.55
N PRO A 63 24.96 12.36 -15.38
CA PRO A 63 25.01 13.70 -14.77
C PRO A 63 25.57 14.80 -15.68
N ASP A 64 26.47 14.45 -16.60
CA ASP A 64 27.08 15.39 -17.55
C ASP A 64 26.29 15.54 -18.85
N ALA A 65 25.30 14.68 -19.08
CA ALA A 65 24.45 14.78 -20.27
C ALA A 65 23.43 15.91 -20.07
N PRO A 66 23.24 16.77 -21.09
CA PRO A 66 22.38 17.93 -20.95
C PRO A 66 20.92 17.52 -20.74
N ALA A 67 20.23 18.15 -19.79
CA ALA A 67 18.80 17.99 -19.59
C ALA A 67 17.99 18.59 -20.75
N ARG A 68 16.73 18.17 -20.89
CA ARG A 68 15.78 18.69 -21.87
C ARG A 68 14.49 19.11 -21.19
N LEU A 69 13.91 20.19 -21.67
CA LEU A 69 12.55 20.57 -21.34
C LEU A 69 11.60 19.82 -22.28
N LEU A 70 10.66 19.06 -21.74
CA LEU A 70 9.61 18.38 -22.48
C LEU A 70 8.28 19.05 -22.14
N ALA A 71 7.53 19.48 -23.15
CA ALA A 71 6.29 20.22 -22.97
C ALA A 71 5.15 19.65 -23.82
N THR A 72 3.92 19.82 -23.36
CA THR A 72 2.72 19.53 -24.14
C THR A 72 2.41 20.65 -25.11
N ALA A 73 1.93 20.32 -26.30
CA ALA A 73 1.56 21.26 -27.34
C ALA A 73 0.15 21.00 -27.90
N ALA A 74 -0.78 20.48 -27.08
CA ALA A 74 -2.13 20.07 -27.50
C ALA A 74 -2.07 19.19 -28.75
N LEU A 75 -2.79 19.54 -29.82
CA LEU A 75 -2.78 18.83 -31.12
C LEU A 75 -1.39 18.72 -31.79
N GLY A 76 -0.39 19.48 -31.31
CA GLY A 76 1.01 19.36 -31.72
C GLY A 76 1.76 18.16 -31.11
N GLY A 77 1.15 17.45 -30.15
CA GLY A 77 1.81 16.37 -29.41
C GLY A 77 2.76 16.90 -28.34
N LEU A 78 3.93 16.27 -28.19
CA LEU A 78 4.99 16.71 -27.29
C LEU A 78 6.06 17.50 -28.04
N GLU A 79 6.63 18.52 -27.41
CA GLU A 79 7.74 19.30 -27.93
C GLU A 79 8.95 19.25 -26.98
N VAL A 80 10.15 19.11 -27.54
CA VAL A 80 11.41 19.05 -26.81
C VAL A 80 12.16 20.35 -27.01
N TYR A 81 12.68 20.91 -25.92
CA TYR A 81 13.40 22.18 -25.89
C TYR A 81 14.74 22.04 -25.16
N GLY A 82 15.69 22.90 -25.52
CA GLY A 82 16.88 23.15 -24.70
C GLY A 82 16.56 24.03 -23.49
N LEU A 83 17.47 24.06 -22.51
CA LEU A 83 17.37 25.01 -21.38
C LEU A 83 17.53 26.49 -21.81
N ASP A 84 18.02 26.73 -23.04
CA ASP A 84 18.00 28.06 -23.68
C ASP A 84 16.61 28.44 -24.22
N GLY A 85 15.63 27.56 -24.08
CA GLY A 85 14.25 27.77 -24.50
C GLY A 85 13.99 27.46 -25.97
N LYS A 86 14.99 27.07 -26.76
CA LYS A 86 14.78 26.80 -28.19
C LYS A 86 14.20 25.41 -28.42
N ARG A 87 13.21 25.31 -29.31
CA ARG A 87 12.64 24.02 -29.69
C ARG A 87 13.63 23.22 -30.54
N GLN A 88 13.77 21.95 -30.19
CA GLN A 88 14.70 21.00 -30.81
C GLN A 88 13.96 19.89 -31.58
N ALA A 89 12.82 19.43 -31.07
CA ALA A 89 12.05 18.37 -31.71
C ALA A 89 10.55 18.45 -31.38
N THR A 90 9.76 17.72 -32.16
CA THR A 90 8.34 17.45 -31.90
C THR A 90 8.13 15.93 -31.98
N VAL A 91 7.31 15.40 -31.09
CA VAL A 91 7.00 13.97 -30.98
C VAL A 91 5.48 13.81 -31.04
N ALA A 92 5.01 12.93 -31.93
CA ALA A 92 3.59 12.64 -32.06
C ALA A 92 3.08 11.94 -30.79
N ALA A 93 2.13 12.58 -30.10
CA ALA A 93 1.53 12.06 -28.87
C ALA A 93 0.00 12.28 -28.79
N GLY A 94 -0.64 12.58 -29.92
CA GLY A 94 -2.07 12.91 -29.96
C GLY A 94 -2.32 14.34 -29.48
N GLU A 95 -3.49 14.60 -28.90
CA GLU A 95 -3.77 15.87 -28.22
C GLU A 95 -3.17 15.82 -26.82
N ALA A 96 -1.88 16.16 -26.71
CA ALA A 96 -1.14 16.03 -25.46
C ALA A 96 -1.67 17.01 -24.42
N ALA A 97 -2.28 16.48 -23.35
CA ALA A 97 -2.88 17.27 -22.27
C ALA A 97 -2.18 17.09 -20.91
N GLY A 98 -1.25 16.14 -20.78
CA GLY A 98 -0.43 15.94 -19.58
C GLY A 98 0.82 15.15 -19.94
N VAL A 99 1.90 15.37 -19.20
CA VAL A 99 3.15 14.63 -19.37
C VAL A 99 3.87 14.54 -18.03
N ASP A 100 4.44 13.37 -17.73
CA ASP A 100 5.38 13.22 -16.62
C ASP A 100 6.50 12.23 -16.95
N VAL A 101 7.59 12.25 -16.18
CA VAL A 101 8.80 11.44 -16.38
C VAL A 101 9.21 10.71 -15.11
N SER A 102 9.62 9.45 -15.28
CA SER A 102 10.26 8.66 -14.24
C SER A 102 11.52 7.98 -14.76
N TYR A 103 12.45 7.70 -13.86
CA TYR A 103 13.76 7.13 -14.17
C TYR A 103 13.90 5.77 -13.50
N GLY A 104 14.87 4.97 -13.95
CA GLY A 104 15.23 3.75 -13.25
C GLY A 104 14.45 2.49 -13.64
N PHE A 105 13.31 2.64 -14.35
CA PHE A 105 12.42 1.52 -14.67
C PHE A 105 13.14 0.38 -15.40
N ALA A 106 12.94 -0.86 -14.93
CA ALA A 106 13.54 -2.03 -15.54
C ALA A 106 12.72 -2.51 -16.76
N LEU A 107 13.26 -2.34 -17.96
CA LEU A 107 12.70 -2.86 -19.21
C LEU A 107 13.65 -3.91 -19.82
N GLY A 108 13.43 -5.17 -19.44
CA GLY A 108 14.39 -6.26 -19.67
C GLY A 108 15.63 -6.04 -18.80
N ASP A 109 16.82 -6.19 -19.38
CA ASP A 109 18.10 -5.97 -18.68
C ASP A 109 18.53 -4.48 -18.64
N ARG A 110 17.69 -3.56 -19.11
CA ARG A 110 18.00 -2.13 -19.22
C ARG A 110 17.18 -1.33 -18.21
N SER A 111 17.87 -0.45 -17.47
CA SER A 111 17.21 0.65 -16.77
C SER A 111 16.88 1.75 -17.78
N THR A 112 15.63 2.21 -17.82
CA THR A 112 15.12 3.16 -18.80
C THR A 112 14.41 4.33 -18.13
N THR A 113 14.51 5.50 -18.76
CA THR A 113 13.61 6.63 -18.47
C THR A 113 12.28 6.37 -19.16
N VAL A 114 11.20 6.39 -18.39
CA VAL A 114 9.82 6.28 -18.86
C VAL A 114 9.23 7.68 -18.91
N VAL A 115 8.61 8.02 -20.04
CA VAL A 115 7.79 9.21 -20.19
C VAL A 115 6.36 8.74 -20.42
N ALA A 116 5.42 9.31 -19.70
CA ALA A 116 4.01 9.06 -19.88
C ALA A 116 3.33 10.35 -20.35
N ALA A 117 2.38 10.24 -21.27
CA ALA A 117 1.61 11.39 -21.75
C ALA A 117 0.13 11.04 -21.90
N LEU A 118 -0.73 12.04 -21.70
CA LEU A 118 -2.18 11.92 -21.89
C LEU A 118 -2.59 12.39 -23.28
N ASP A 119 -3.40 11.60 -23.95
CA ASP A 119 -4.09 12.00 -25.18
C ASP A 119 -5.55 12.35 -24.84
N ALA A 120 -5.88 13.64 -24.85
CA ALA A 120 -7.22 14.14 -24.50
C ALA A 120 -8.28 13.88 -25.56
N THR A 121 -7.88 13.64 -26.81
CA THR A 121 -8.85 13.27 -27.86
C THR A 121 -9.39 11.87 -27.59
N GLU A 122 -8.51 10.93 -27.22
CA GLU A 122 -8.86 9.52 -26.98
C GLU A 122 -9.09 9.20 -25.50
N ASN A 123 -8.83 10.15 -24.59
CA ASN A 123 -8.85 9.95 -23.13
C ASN A 123 -8.02 8.73 -22.70
N SER A 124 -6.76 8.74 -23.12
CA SER A 124 -5.86 7.59 -22.93
C SER A 124 -4.48 7.98 -22.42
N LEU A 125 -3.87 7.07 -21.66
CA LEU A 125 -2.48 7.15 -21.24
C LEU A 125 -1.59 6.47 -22.28
N ARG A 126 -0.55 7.17 -22.72
CA ARG A 126 0.44 6.69 -23.69
C ARG A 126 1.82 6.64 -23.04
N LEU A 127 2.57 5.58 -23.32
CA LEU A 127 3.85 5.27 -22.68
C LEU A 127 5.00 5.32 -23.68
N PHE A 128 6.07 5.99 -23.29
CA PHE A 128 7.27 6.24 -24.09
C PHE A 128 8.51 5.90 -23.27
N THR A 129 9.61 5.62 -23.96
CA THR A 129 10.96 5.62 -23.37
C THR A 129 11.79 6.73 -24.01
N MET A 130 12.78 7.24 -23.30
CA MET A 130 13.76 8.17 -23.90
C MET A 130 14.75 7.43 -24.80
N ASP A 131 14.92 7.89 -26.04
CA ASP A 131 16.00 7.48 -26.95
C ASP A 131 16.85 8.70 -27.31
N GLY A 132 18.02 8.80 -26.67
CA GLY A 132 18.81 10.03 -26.67
C GLY A 132 18.01 11.19 -26.08
N ASP A 133 17.73 12.20 -26.90
CA ASP A 133 17.11 13.45 -26.48
C ASP A 133 15.58 13.51 -26.72
N LYS A 134 14.95 12.43 -27.18
CA LYS A 134 13.52 12.43 -27.53
C LYS A 134 12.76 11.22 -26.99
N PRO A 135 11.49 11.39 -26.59
CA PRO A 135 10.58 10.27 -26.34
C PRO A 135 10.33 9.44 -27.61
N VAL A 136 10.29 8.12 -27.45
CA VAL A 136 9.91 7.13 -28.48
C VAL A 136 8.87 6.20 -27.88
N GLU A 137 7.80 5.94 -28.63
CA GLU A 137 6.67 5.16 -28.13
C GLU A 137 7.07 3.72 -27.80
N ALA A 138 6.82 3.33 -26.55
CA ALA A 138 7.23 2.06 -25.97
C ALA A 138 6.02 1.27 -25.42
N GLY A 139 4.85 1.90 -25.35
CA GLY A 139 3.59 1.27 -24.99
C GLY A 139 3.23 0.11 -25.91
N ALA A 140 2.63 -0.93 -25.34
CA ALA A 140 1.99 -2.02 -26.07
C ALA A 140 0.69 -1.56 -26.74
N ARG A 141 0.04 -0.56 -26.15
CA ARG A 141 -1.22 0.07 -26.57
C ARG A 141 -1.36 1.45 -25.90
N ALA A 142 -2.30 2.25 -26.38
CA ALA A 142 -2.86 3.34 -25.58
C ALA A 142 -3.78 2.74 -24.50
N ILE A 143 -3.64 3.18 -23.26
CA ILE A 143 -4.42 2.68 -22.12
C ILE A 143 -5.66 3.57 -21.98
N PRO A 144 -6.88 3.06 -22.27
CA PRO A 144 -8.10 3.85 -22.16
C PRO A 144 -8.43 4.09 -20.68
N LEU A 145 -8.74 5.35 -20.33
CA LEU A 145 -8.99 5.76 -18.94
C LEU A 145 -10.49 5.91 -18.63
N GLY A 146 -11.28 6.25 -19.64
CA GLY A 146 -12.74 6.29 -19.56
C GLY A 146 -13.32 7.55 -18.92
N PHE A 147 -12.53 8.62 -18.78
CA PHE A 147 -12.96 9.93 -18.29
C PHE A 147 -12.16 11.05 -18.99
N ALA A 148 -12.62 12.30 -18.89
CA ALA A 148 -11.93 13.44 -19.47
C ALA A 148 -10.66 13.75 -18.68
N VAL A 149 -9.51 13.50 -19.30
CA VAL A 149 -8.19 13.60 -18.66
C VAL A 149 -7.70 15.05 -18.55
N GLU A 150 -7.09 15.41 -17.43
CA GLU A 150 -6.61 16.78 -17.15
C GLU A 150 -5.14 16.84 -16.73
N GLY A 151 -4.66 15.89 -15.93
CA GLY A 151 -3.30 15.91 -15.39
C GLY A 151 -2.73 14.53 -15.12
N LEU A 152 -1.40 14.42 -15.07
CA LEU A 152 -0.67 13.17 -14.90
C LEU A 152 0.55 13.39 -14.01
N CYS A 153 0.82 12.42 -13.14
CA CYS A 153 2.08 12.33 -12.41
C CYS A 153 2.56 10.88 -12.32
N LEU A 154 3.88 10.68 -12.33
CA LEU A 154 4.57 9.39 -12.17
C LEU A 154 5.34 9.37 -10.85
N PHE A 155 5.38 8.21 -10.20
CA PHE A 155 6.30 7.98 -9.08
C PHE A 155 6.63 6.50 -8.93
N HIS A 156 7.83 6.21 -8.42
CA HIS A 156 8.17 4.89 -7.88
C HIS A 156 7.76 4.84 -6.42
N TYR A 157 7.01 3.83 -6.00
CA TYR A 157 6.73 3.65 -4.58
C TYR A 157 7.91 2.95 -3.88
N GLU A 158 8.31 3.43 -2.71
CA GLU A 158 9.55 2.97 -2.09
C GLU A 158 9.50 1.55 -1.53
N LEU A 159 8.32 1.01 -1.24
CA LEU A 159 8.20 -0.34 -0.68
C LEU A 159 8.47 -1.41 -1.75
N ASP A 160 7.99 -1.21 -2.97
CA ASP A 160 8.01 -2.22 -4.03
C ASP A 160 8.83 -1.84 -5.28
N ASP A 161 9.28 -0.58 -5.36
CA ASP A 161 9.92 0.01 -6.54
C ASP A 161 9.02 -0.05 -7.80
N ALA A 162 7.71 -0.26 -7.64
CA ALA A 162 6.78 -0.25 -8.74
C ALA A 162 6.55 1.18 -9.24
N LEU A 163 6.46 1.32 -10.56
CA LEU A 163 6.17 2.60 -11.20
C LEU A 163 4.66 2.78 -11.35
N TYR A 164 4.13 3.81 -10.71
CA TYR A 164 2.74 4.21 -10.81
C TYR A 164 2.58 5.46 -11.67
N ALA A 165 1.50 5.49 -12.44
CA ALA A 165 0.97 6.68 -13.07
C ALA A 165 -0.37 7.04 -12.43
N VAL A 166 -0.49 8.25 -11.91
CA VAL A 166 -1.75 8.80 -11.42
C VAL A 166 -2.27 9.78 -12.44
N VAL A 167 -3.48 9.53 -12.94
CA VAL A 167 -4.17 10.40 -13.90
C VAL A 167 -5.34 11.06 -13.20
N VAL A 168 -5.44 12.38 -13.32
CA VAL A 168 -6.54 13.16 -12.75
C VAL A 168 -7.45 13.73 -13.84
N GLY A 169 -8.73 13.89 -13.52
CA GLY A 169 -9.77 14.21 -14.49
C GLY A 169 -10.72 15.37 -14.14
N ASP A 170 -11.48 15.78 -15.16
CA ASP A 170 -12.46 16.86 -15.09
C ASP A 170 -13.64 16.57 -14.15
N GLY A 171 -13.95 15.28 -13.95
CA GLY A 171 -15.02 14.82 -13.08
C GLY A 171 -14.62 14.64 -11.61
N GLY A 172 -13.35 14.86 -11.27
CA GLY A 172 -12.81 14.56 -9.94
C GLY A 172 -12.07 13.23 -9.84
N GLU A 173 -11.88 12.52 -10.96
CA GLU A 173 -11.23 11.21 -10.97
C GLU A 173 -9.76 11.33 -10.58
N VAL A 174 -9.30 10.48 -9.67
CA VAL A 174 -7.88 10.21 -9.40
C VAL A 174 -7.68 8.71 -9.66
N ASP A 175 -7.09 8.40 -10.80
CA ASP A 175 -6.96 7.05 -11.33
C ASP A 175 -5.50 6.59 -11.33
N GLN A 176 -5.19 5.56 -10.56
CA GLN A 176 -3.83 5.06 -10.39
C GLN A 176 -3.62 3.78 -11.19
N GLN A 177 -2.58 3.81 -12.02
CA GLN A 177 -2.20 2.77 -12.96
C GLN A 177 -0.79 2.27 -12.60
N MET A 178 -0.62 0.96 -12.40
CA MET A 178 0.69 0.33 -12.26
C MET A 178 1.28 0.06 -13.64
N ILE A 179 2.44 0.62 -13.95
CA ILE A 179 3.18 0.40 -15.19
C ILE A 179 4.06 -0.85 -15.04
N TYR A 180 4.01 -1.74 -16.04
CA TYR A 180 4.82 -2.95 -16.08
C TYR A 180 5.34 -3.25 -17.49
N ALA A 181 6.39 -4.06 -17.57
CA ALA A 181 6.87 -4.62 -18.83
C ALA A 181 6.11 -5.92 -19.15
N ASN A 182 5.47 -5.97 -20.31
CA ASN A 182 4.80 -7.19 -20.77
C ASN A 182 5.81 -8.22 -21.35
N ALA A 183 5.32 -9.40 -21.72
CA ALA A 183 6.16 -10.49 -22.24
C ALA A 183 6.91 -10.14 -23.55
N ASP A 184 6.46 -9.14 -24.30
CA ASP A 184 7.09 -8.66 -25.54
C ASP A 184 8.12 -7.55 -25.29
N GLY A 185 8.37 -7.19 -24.03
CA GLY A 185 9.26 -6.10 -23.64
C GLY A 185 8.70 -4.71 -23.97
N LYS A 186 7.36 -4.58 -24.04
CA LYS A 186 6.64 -3.32 -24.18
C LYS A 186 6.07 -2.88 -22.84
N LEU A 187 5.92 -1.57 -22.65
CA LEU A 187 5.27 -1.01 -21.46
C LEU A 187 3.75 -1.19 -21.58
N ASP A 188 3.08 -1.57 -20.50
CA ASP A 188 1.62 -1.57 -20.39
C ASP A 188 1.26 -1.10 -18.97
N ALA A 189 -0.03 -0.89 -18.71
CA ALA A 189 -0.50 -0.52 -17.39
C ALA A 189 -1.83 -1.18 -17.02
N ARG A 190 -2.04 -1.35 -15.71
CA ARG A 190 -3.27 -1.85 -15.11
C ARG A 190 -3.72 -0.91 -14.00
N GLN A 191 -5.03 -0.69 -13.89
CA GLN A 191 -5.60 0.11 -12.83
C GLN A 191 -5.50 -0.65 -11.50
N VAL A 192 -4.90 -0.01 -10.49
CA VAL A 192 -4.81 -0.54 -9.12
C VAL A 192 -5.79 0.16 -8.19
N ARG A 193 -6.11 1.43 -8.45
CA ARG A 193 -6.98 2.21 -7.56
C ARG A 193 -7.64 3.34 -8.33
N ARG A 194 -8.90 3.63 -8.00
CA ARG A 194 -9.58 4.83 -8.47
C ARG A 194 -10.36 5.45 -7.33
N VAL A 195 -10.12 6.73 -7.10
CA VAL A 195 -10.86 7.54 -6.13
C VAL A 195 -11.48 8.73 -6.84
N ASN A 196 -12.51 9.33 -6.24
CA ASN A 196 -13.17 10.50 -6.82
C ASN A 196 -13.23 11.62 -5.78
N LEU A 197 -12.76 12.79 -6.18
CA LEU A 197 -12.97 14.06 -5.49
C LEU A 197 -14.22 14.76 -6.04
N PRO A 198 -14.75 15.80 -5.35
CA PRO A 198 -16.04 16.39 -5.70
C PRO A 198 -16.10 17.14 -7.03
N SER A 199 -14.97 17.64 -7.54
CA SER A 199 -14.94 18.49 -8.73
C SER A 199 -13.61 18.39 -9.49
N LYS A 200 -13.53 19.14 -10.60
CA LYS A 200 -12.40 19.17 -11.54
C LYS A 200 -11.04 19.24 -10.86
N LEU A 201 -10.18 18.31 -11.25
CA LEU A 201 -8.78 18.27 -10.87
C LEU A 201 -7.93 18.74 -12.04
N LYS A 202 -6.90 19.54 -11.76
CA LYS A 202 -6.04 20.07 -12.82
C LYS A 202 -4.70 19.34 -12.91
N GLN A 203 -4.02 19.17 -11.77
CA GLN A 203 -2.68 18.57 -11.73
C GLN A 203 -2.53 17.68 -10.48
N CYS A 204 -1.69 16.66 -10.60
CA CYS A 204 -1.16 15.92 -9.47
C CYS A 204 0.37 15.96 -9.44
N THR A 205 0.95 15.66 -8.29
CA THR A 205 2.37 15.39 -8.11
C THR A 205 2.55 14.43 -6.94
N ALA A 206 3.52 13.54 -7.00
CA ALA A 206 3.75 12.56 -5.96
C ALA A 206 5.24 12.39 -5.69
N ASP A 207 5.59 11.95 -4.48
CA ASP A 207 6.93 11.49 -4.18
C ASP A 207 6.98 9.98 -3.94
N ARG A 208 8.20 9.49 -3.77
CA ARG A 208 8.46 8.06 -3.57
C ARG A 208 7.93 7.48 -2.26
N HIS A 209 7.58 8.34 -1.31
CA HIS A 209 7.02 7.94 -0.02
C HIS A 209 5.49 7.79 -0.10
N GLY A 210 4.90 7.91 -1.30
CA GLY A 210 3.46 7.84 -1.49
C GLY A 210 2.73 9.13 -1.12
N ASN A 211 3.40 10.27 -0.91
CA ASN A 211 2.69 11.53 -0.67
C ASN A 211 2.16 12.05 -2.01
N LEU A 212 0.87 11.82 -2.29
CA LEU A 212 0.20 12.25 -3.51
C LEU A 212 -0.54 13.58 -3.26
N TYR A 213 -0.18 14.62 -3.99
CA TYR A 213 -0.85 15.91 -3.93
C TYR A 213 -1.66 16.16 -5.20
N VAL A 214 -2.88 16.67 -5.03
CA VAL A 214 -3.82 16.92 -6.12
C VAL A 214 -4.42 18.31 -6.00
N ALA A 215 -4.37 19.08 -7.09
CA ALA A 215 -5.00 20.38 -7.22
C ALA A 215 -6.46 20.23 -7.69
N GLU A 216 -7.41 20.41 -6.78
CA GLU A 216 -8.84 20.51 -7.10
C GLU A 216 -9.18 21.98 -7.37
N GLN A 217 -9.47 22.30 -8.64
CA GLN A 217 -9.31 23.66 -9.18
C GLN A 217 -10.09 24.72 -8.40
N ALA A 218 -11.32 24.41 -7.99
CA ALA A 218 -12.21 25.33 -7.29
C ALA A 218 -12.22 25.15 -5.76
N VAL A 219 -11.44 24.20 -5.23
CA VAL A 219 -11.50 23.79 -3.82
C VAL A 219 -10.17 23.99 -3.10
N GLY A 220 -9.04 23.61 -3.68
CA GLY A 220 -7.75 23.70 -3.00
C GLY A 220 -6.81 22.55 -3.32
N VAL A 221 -5.82 22.34 -2.46
CA VAL A 221 -4.84 21.27 -2.62
C VAL A 221 -5.11 20.17 -1.59
N TRP A 222 -5.20 18.94 -2.07
CA TRP A 222 -5.36 17.74 -1.26
C TRP A 222 -4.04 16.99 -1.17
N HIS A 223 -3.83 16.32 -0.03
CA HIS A 223 -2.80 15.32 0.19
C HIS A 223 -3.49 13.98 0.44
N LEU A 224 -3.22 13.01 -0.42
CA LEU A 224 -3.72 11.65 -0.40
C LEU A 224 -2.56 10.67 -0.22
N ASP A 225 -2.88 9.46 0.26
CA ASP A 225 -1.95 8.34 0.21
C ASP A 225 -1.91 7.75 -1.20
N GLY A 226 -0.70 7.68 -1.76
CA GLY A 226 -0.39 7.13 -3.07
C GLY A 226 -0.09 5.63 -3.05
N ASP A 227 0.07 4.99 -1.89
CA ASP A 227 0.16 3.53 -1.82
C ASP A 227 -1.22 2.93 -2.17
N PRO A 228 -1.35 2.14 -3.25
CA PRO A 228 -2.63 1.52 -3.58
C PRO A 228 -3.12 0.55 -2.49
N GLU A 229 -2.20 0.01 -1.69
CA GLU A 229 -2.45 -0.92 -0.58
C GLU A 229 -2.74 -0.21 0.76
N ALA A 230 -2.72 1.13 0.80
CA ALA A 230 -3.03 1.90 1.99
C ALA A 230 -4.50 2.33 2.03
N ASP A 231 -4.97 2.67 3.23
CA ASP A 231 -6.27 3.27 3.43
C ASP A 231 -6.50 4.53 2.59
N LEU A 232 -7.78 4.77 2.29
CA LEU A 232 -8.22 6.01 1.67
C LEU A 232 -8.11 7.17 2.66
N SER A 233 -6.96 7.84 2.67
CA SER A 233 -6.76 9.10 3.38
C SER A 233 -6.79 10.28 2.41
N ALA A 234 -7.47 11.37 2.82
CA ALA A 234 -7.47 12.63 2.09
C ALA A 234 -7.46 13.79 3.11
N ARG A 235 -6.38 14.57 3.11
CA ARG A 235 -6.21 15.75 3.95
C ARG A 235 -6.16 17.00 3.09
N LEU A 236 -6.94 18.00 3.47
CA LEU A 236 -6.86 19.32 2.84
C LEU A 236 -5.58 20.03 3.32
N VAL A 237 -4.73 20.44 2.38
CA VAL A 237 -3.50 21.21 2.66
C VAL A 237 -3.84 22.68 2.83
N ASP A 238 -4.50 23.27 1.83
CA ASP A 238 -4.94 24.66 1.84
C ASP A 238 -6.15 24.81 0.90
N ALA A 239 -6.98 25.83 1.13
CA ALA A 239 -8.18 26.16 0.37
C ALA A 239 -8.59 27.63 0.56
N PRO A 240 -9.34 28.22 -0.40
CA PRO A 240 -9.93 29.53 -0.21
C PRO A 240 -10.77 29.60 1.07
N ARG A 241 -10.57 30.68 1.83
CA ARG A 241 -11.20 31.00 3.14
C ARG A 241 -10.75 30.14 4.31
N LEU A 242 -10.01 29.05 4.09
CA LEU A 242 -9.45 28.21 5.16
C LEU A 242 -7.95 28.41 5.33
N GLY A 243 -7.25 28.83 4.27
CA GLY A 243 -5.85 29.23 4.34
C GLY A 243 -5.52 30.36 3.37
N HIS A 244 -4.47 30.16 2.57
CA HIS A 244 -3.78 31.18 1.79
C HIS A 244 -4.07 31.10 0.30
N LEU A 245 -4.76 30.06 -0.18
CA LEU A 245 -5.16 29.97 -1.58
C LEU A 245 -6.32 30.92 -1.90
N GLY A 246 -6.30 31.49 -3.11
CA GLY A 246 -7.40 32.19 -3.72
C GLY A 246 -8.42 31.24 -4.33
N LYS A 247 -9.17 31.72 -5.33
CA LYS A 247 -10.36 31.02 -5.85
C LYS A 247 -10.05 29.89 -6.82
N LYS A 248 -8.83 29.80 -7.33
CA LYS A 248 -8.46 28.91 -8.43
C LYS A 248 -7.03 28.44 -8.23
N VAL A 249 -6.85 27.12 -8.11
CA VAL A 249 -5.53 26.48 -8.11
C VAL A 249 -5.38 25.68 -9.40
N GLU A 250 -4.27 25.86 -10.12
CA GLU A 250 -4.04 25.14 -11.38
C GLU A 250 -2.90 24.12 -11.23
N GLY A 251 -1.76 24.58 -10.74
CA GLY A 251 -0.55 23.76 -10.70
C GLY A 251 -0.10 23.38 -9.29
N VAL A 252 0.51 22.21 -9.18
CA VAL A 252 1.22 21.73 -7.99
C VAL A 252 2.55 21.11 -8.38
N ALA A 253 3.59 21.32 -7.57
CA ALA A 253 4.90 20.71 -7.78
C ALA A 253 5.61 20.43 -6.45
N LEU A 254 6.45 19.40 -6.45
CA LEU A 254 7.31 19.05 -5.32
C LEU A 254 8.74 19.50 -5.59
N TYR A 255 9.33 20.17 -4.60
CA TYR A 255 10.75 20.47 -4.57
C TYR A 255 11.40 19.71 -3.41
N ASP A 256 12.37 18.84 -3.72
CA ASP A 256 13.12 18.11 -2.70
C ASP A 256 14.60 18.53 -2.72
N GLY A 257 14.95 19.57 -1.97
CA GLY A 257 16.34 19.95 -1.68
C GLY A 257 16.95 19.18 -0.50
N GLY A 258 16.38 18.04 -0.11
CA GLY A 258 16.77 17.31 1.09
C GLY A 258 16.32 17.99 2.40
N LYS A 259 16.85 17.51 3.51
CA LYS A 259 16.41 17.91 4.86
C LYS A 259 16.40 19.43 5.06
N GLY A 260 15.22 19.97 5.40
CA GLY A 260 14.99 21.40 5.63
C GLY A 260 14.60 22.20 4.38
N SER A 261 14.51 21.54 3.22
CA SER A 261 14.18 22.15 1.92
C SER A 261 13.23 21.25 1.12
N GLN A 262 12.19 20.72 1.77
CA GLN A 262 11.18 19.84 1.15
C GLN A 262 9.87 20.60 1.02
N TRP A 263 9.57 21.11 -0.17
CA TRP A 263 8.47 22.05 -0.38
C TRP A 263 7.41 21.50 -1.32
N LEU A 264 6.16 21.84 -1.01
CA LEU A 264 5.05 21.80 -1.96
C LEU A 264 4.85 23.22 -2.49
N LEU A 265 4.77 23.37 -3.81
CA LEU A 265 4.42 24.61 -4.48
C LEU A 265 3.02 24.48 -5.07
N ALA A 266 2.20 25.52 -4.95
CA ALA A 266 0.86 25.57 -5.53
C ALA A 266 0.62 26.89 -6.28
N ALA A 267 0.22 26.83 -7.55
CA ALA A 267 -0.10 27.99 -8.36
C ALA A 267 -1.53 28.48 -8.05
N ASP A 268 -1.61 29.57 -7.30
CA ASP A 268 -2.83 30.31 -6.99
C ASP A 268 -3.15 31.23 -8.17
N SER A 269 -3.66 30.63 -9.24
CA SER A 269 -3.71 31.23 -10.58
C SER A 269 -4.58 32.48 -10.62
N ALA A 270 -5.70 32.50 -9.90
CA ALA A 270 -6.57 33.68 -9.81
C ALA A 270 -5.91 34.90 -9.15
N GLU A 271 -4.87 34.68 -8.34
CA GLU A 271 -4.15 35.72 -7.61
C GLU A 271 -2.77 36.01 -8.21
N GLY A 272 -2.40 35.34 -9.32
CA GLY A 272 -1.13 35.56 -10.02
C GLY A 272 0.11 35.30 -9.17
N ARG A 273 0.06 34.28 -8.30
CA ARG A 273 1.14 33.95 -7.36
C ARG A 273 1.30 32.44 -7.17
N ILE A 274 2.42 32.06 -6.56
CA ILE A 274 2.73 30.69 -6.16
C ILE A 274 2.92 30.66 -4.65
N ASN A 275 2.19 29.79 -3.97
CA ASN A 275 2.29 29.52 -2.54
C ASN A 275 3.26 28.37 -2.28
N VAL A 276 4.03 28.44 -1.19
CA VAL A 276 5.02 27.44 -0.79
C VAL A 276 4.69 26.90 0.60
N TYR A 277 4.77 25.58 0.78
CA TYR A 277 4.47 24.87 2.01
C TYR A 277 5.60 23.92 2.41
N ASP A 278 5.86 23.76 3.70
CA ASP A 278 6.87 22.85 4.25
C ASP A 278 6.28 21.45 4.45
N ARG A 279 6.70 20.51 3.60
CA ARG A 279 6.22 19.13 3.66
C ARG A 279 6.75 18.38 4.87
N ALA A 280 7.91 18.77 5.39
CA ALA A 280 8.49 18.15 6.58
C ALA A 280 7.80 18.62 7.87
N ASP A 281 7.01 19.69 7.81
CA ASP A 281 6.21 20.22 8.92
C ASP A 281 4.73 20.32 8.54
N HIS A 282 4.12 19.18 8.25
CA HIS A 282 2.67 19.04 8.04
C HIS A 282 2.08 19.97 6.95
N ASP A 283 2.85 20.24 5.89
CA ASP A 283 2.50 21.18 4.81
C ASP A 283 2.23 22.62 5.32
N THR A 284 3.01 23.08 6.30
CA THR A 284 2.87 24.44 6.86
C THR A 284 3.22 25.51 5.83
N TYR A 285 2.38 26.56 5.70
CA TYR A 285 2.62 27.67 4.78
C TYR A 285 3.91 28.45 5.09
N LEU A 286 4.78 28.62 4.09
CA LEU A 286 6.07 29.31 4.18
C LEU A 286 6.06 30.70 3.55
N GLY A 287 5.17 30.97 2.60
CA GLY A 287 5.09 32.25 1.92
C GLY A 287 4.60 32.15 0.47
N SER A 288 4.62 33.28 -0.23
CA SER A 288 4.24 33.36 -1.64
C SER A 288 5.10 34.34 -2.45
N PHE A 289 5.19 34.10 -3.75
CA PHE A 289 5.92 34.92 -4.70
C PHE A 289 5.18 34.99 -6.04
N GLN A 290 5.52 35.97 -6.88
CA GLN A 290 5.07 36.04 -8.27
C GLN A 290 6.23 35.70 -9.20
N VAL A 291 5.94 35.14 -10.36
CA VAL A 291 6.96 34.91 -11.40
C VAL A 291 6.92 36.04 -12.40
N GLY A 292 8.06 36.70 -12.62
CA GLY A 292 8.24 37.66 -13.70
C GLY A 292 8.76 36.98 -14.96
N THR A 293 8.17 37.25 -16.13
CA THR A 293 8.56 36.63 -17.40
C THR A 293 10.02 36.93 -17.75
N ALA A 294 10.69 36.02 -18.44
CA ALA A 294 12.09 36.24 -18.85
C ALA A 294 12.19 37.41 -19.84
N ALA A 295 11.26 37.50 -20.80
CA ALA A 295 11.25 38.49 -21.87
C ALA A 295 11.05 39.94 -21.39
N SER A 296 10.03 40.20 -20.56
CA SER A 296 9.65 41.56 -20.13
C SER A 296 9.86 41.83 -18.63
N GLY A 297 9.97 40.79 -17.81
CA GLY A 297 9.98 40.92 -16.34
C GLY A 297 8.63 41.28 -15.75
N THR A 298 7.56 41.26 -16.55
CA THR A 298 6.18 41.46 -16.07
C THR A 298 5.70 40.20 -15.36
N ALA A 299 4.89 40.34 -14.31
CA ALA A 299 4.33 39.19 -13.63
C ALA A 299 3.48 38.32 -14.57
N VAL A 300 3.64 37.00 -14.48
CA VAL A 300 2.71 36.02 -15.06
C VAL A 300 1.39 36.18 -14.32
N ALA A 301 0.34 36.53 -15.06
CA ALA A 301 -0.95 36.90 -14.47
C ALA A 301 -1.72 35.68 -13.94
N GLU A 302 -1.69 34.58 -14.68
CA GLU A 302 -2.35 33.32 -14.33
C GLU A 302 -1.34 32.17 -14.46
N PRO A 303 -0.50 31.91 -13.43
CA PRO A 303 0.42 30.78 -13.47
C PRO A 303 -0.36 29.46 -13.57
N GLY A 304 -0.06 28.67 -14.59
CA GLY A 304 -0.67 27.36 -14.85
C GLY A 304 0.02 26.21 -14.11
N PRO A 305 0.04 25.00 -14.71
CA PRO A 305 0.75 23.85 -14.16
C PRO A 305 2.22 24.13 -13.82
N LEU A 306 2.71 23.43 -12.80
CA LEU A 306 4.04 23.59 -12.24
C LEU A 306 4.87 22.30 -12.39
N PHE A 307 6.19 22.45 -12.52
CA PHE A 307 7.14 21.36 -12.30
C PHE A 307 8.35 21.90 -11.55
N ALA A 308 8.86 21.17 -10.57
CA ALA A 308 10.07 21.55 -9.86
C ALA A 308 11.03 20.37 -9.75
N THR A 309 12.32 20.68 -9.77
CA THR A 309 13.39 19.72 -9.48
C THR A 309 14.49 20.43 -8.70
N SER A 310 15.16 19.71 -7.81
CA SER A 310 16.36 20.19 -7.14
C SER A 310 17.65 19.75 -7.84
N ALA A 311 17.55 18.95 -8.91
CA ALA A 311 18.70 18.47 -9.66
C ALA A 311 19.59 19.64 -10.12
N ALA A 312 20.90 19.51 -9.93
CA ALA A 312 21.84 20.54 -10.32
C ALA A 312 21.97 20.56 -11.85
N LEU A 313 21.73 21.72 -12.44
CA LEU A 313 21.82 21.93 -13.89
C LEU A 313 22.81 23.07 -14.20
N GLU A 314 23.27 23.13 -15.45
CA GLU A 314 24.07 24.26 -15.92
C GLU A 314 23.28 25.57 -15.76
N GLY A 315 23.83 26.51 -14.97
CA GLY A 315 23.17 27.78 -14.64
C GLY A 315 22.16 27.70 -13.48
N TYR A 316 21.78 26.50 -13.01
CA TYR A 316 20.79 26.29 -11.95
C TYR A 316 21.29 25.28 -10.92
N ALA A 317 22.20 25.72 -10.05
CA ALA A 317 22.87 24.86 -9.08
C ALA A 317 21.95 24.18 -8.06
N HIS A 318 20.75 24.72 -7.84
CA HIS A 318 19.73 24.18 -6.92
C HIS A 318 18.45 23.74 -7.64
N GLY A 319 18.56 23.51 -8.96
CA GLY A 319 17.45 23.16 -9.84
C GLY A 319 16.53 24.33 -10.18
N VAL A 320 15.37 23.99 -10.75
CA VAL A 320 14.46 24.94 -11.37
C VAL A 320 13.01 24.69 -10.97
N LEU A 321 12.22 25.75 -11.09
CA LEU A 321 10.77 25.72 -11.18
C LEU A 321 10.37 26.12 -12.61
N LEU A 322 9.57 25.29 -13.23
CA LEU A 322 8.90 25.57 -14.49
C LEU A 322 7.48 26.04 -14.18
N VAL A 323 7.08 27.14 -14.82
CA VAL A 323 5.74 27.71 -14.71
C VAL A 323 5.17 27.90 -16.10
N SER A 324 4.06 27.23 -16.39
CA SER A 324 3.33 27.40 -17.64
C SER A 324 2.64 28.76 -17.68
N ASP A 325 2.82 29.46 -18.81
CA ASP A 325 2.21 30.76 -19.11
C ASP A 325 1.39 30.62 -20.40
N GLU A 326 0.15 30.17 -20.25
CA GLU A 326 -0.76 29.89 -21.35
C GLU A 326 -1.21 31.18 -22.03
N ASP A 327 -1.67 32.16 -21.23
CA ASP A 327 -2.20 33.43 -21.71
C ASP A 327 -1.10 34.42 -22.15
N GLY A 328 0.12 34.29 -21.63
CA GLY A 328 1.28 35.11 -21.96
C GLY A 328 2.10 34.63 -23.15
N GLY A 329 1.55 33.73 -23.97
CA GLY A 329 2.12 33.33 -25.25
C GLY A 329 2.48 31.85 -25.39
N ALA A 330 1.75 30.98 -24.68
CA ALA A 330 1.87 29.52 -24.77
C ALA A 330 3.32 29.02 -24.64
N ASN A 331 3.98 29.40 -23.56
CA ASN A 331 5.37 29.07 -23.26
C ASN A 331 5.55 28.71 -21.77
N HIS A 332 6.77 28.33 -21.39
CA HIS A 332 7.11 27.99 -20.01
C HIS A 332 8.26 28.85 -19.50
N GLN A 333 8.08 29.44 -18.33
CA GLN A 333 9.08 30.23 -17.63
C GLN A 333 10.01 29.32 -16.83
N ILE A 334 11.32 29.53 -16.94
CA ILE A 334 12.34 28.77 -16.22
C ILE A 334 12.90 29.63 -15.10
N VAL A 335 12.56 29.28 -13.86
CA VAL A 335 12.87 30.05 -12.65
C VAL A 335 13.90 29.29 -11.82
N SER A 336 14.91 29.99 -11.30
CA SER A 336 15.90 29.38 -10.40
C SER A 336 15.32 29.15 -9.01
N MET A 337 15.41 27.92 -8.51
CA MET A 337 14.97 27.61 -7.13
C MET A 337 15.83 28.29 -6.07
N ALA A 338 17.08 28.65 -6.40
CA ALA A 338 17.91 29.47 -5.51
C ALA A 338 17.33 30.89 -5.34
N ASP A 339 16.75 31.46 -6.39
CA ASP A 339 16.11 32.79 -6.33
C ASP A 339 14.76 32.74 -5.60
N VAL A 340 13.99 31.65 -5.80
CA VAL A 340 12.76 31.40 -5.02
C VAL A 340 13.10 31.30 -3.53
N ALA A 341 14.08 30.46 -3.17
CA ALA A 341 14.54 30.29 -1.80
C ALA A 341 14.99 31.62 -1.18
N LYS A 342 15.78 32.40 -1.93
CA LYS A 342 16.23 33.73 -1.50
C LYS A 342 15.08 34.72 -1.30
N ALA A 343 14.09 34.73 -2.19
CA ALA A 343 12.93 35.63 -2.10
C ALA A 343 12.07 35.37 -0.86
N LEU A 344 12.02 34.10 -0.40
CA LEU A 344 11.29 33.69 0.80
C LEU A 344 12.17 33.55 2.05
N ASN A 345 13.47 33.86 1.95
CA ASN A 345 14.46 33.67 3.01
C ASN A 345 14.50 32.22 3.54
N LEU A 346 14.43 31.26 2.63
CA LEU A 346 14.50 29.82 2.87
C LEU A 346 15.86 29.25 2.42
N PRO A 347 16.32 28.12 2.98
CA PRO A 347 17.49 27.42 2.47
C PRO A 347 17.15 26.71 1.14
N ALA A 348 17.97 26.88 0.11
CA ALA A 348 17.79 26.19 -1.18
C ALA A 348 18.21 24.69 -1.15
N GLY A 349 18.62 24.16 0.00
CA GLY A 349 18.92 22.75 0.17
C GLY A 349 20.12 22.22 -0.62
N THR A 350 20.24 20.90 -0.65
CA THR A 350 21.23 20.14 -1.41
C THR A 350 20.55 19.49 -2.61
N PRO A 351 21.07 19.66 -3.84
CA PRO A 351 20.54 19.00 -5.03
C PRO A 351 20.37 17.49 -4.87
N GLN A 352 19.25 16.96 -5.34
CA GLN A 352 18.98 15.53 -5.40
C GLN A 352 19.00 15.07 -6.87
N ASP A 353 19.54 13.88 -7.13
CA ASP A 353 19.47 13.26 -8.46
C ASP A 353 18.18 12.42 -8.56
N PRO A 354 17.19 12.81 -9.39
CA PRO A 354 15.94 12.06 -9.52
C PRO A 354 16.13 10.68 -10.16
N ARG A 355 17.31 10.39 -10.73
CA ARG A 355 17.66 9.06 -11.27
C ARG A 355 18.16 8.10 -10.21
N ALA A 356 18.43 8.58 -8.99
CA ALA A 356 18.91 7.73 -7.90
C ALA A 356 17.78 6.82 -7.41
N VAL A 357 17.77 5.57 -7.89
CA VAL A 357 16.85 4.53 -7.41
C VAL A 357 17.16 4.19 -5.96
N ALA A 358 16.21 4.46 -5.07
CA ALA A 358 16.29 4.02 -3.68
C ALA A 358 15.95 2.54 -3.59
N ARG A 359 16.71 1.79 -2.80
CA ARG A 359 16.39 0.37 -2.57
C ARG A 359 15.20 0.28 -1.61
N PRO A 360 14.29 -0.68 -1.83
CA PRO A 360 13.26 -0.99 -0.86
C PRO A 360 13.82 -1.16 0.56
N PRO A 361 13.09 -0.69 1.59
CA PRO A 361 13.54 -0.77 2.99
C PRO A 361 13.62 -2.21 3.49
N LEU A 362 12.91 -3.13 2.84
CA LEU A 362 12.84 -4.56 3.12
C LEU A 362 13.02 -5.36 1.83
N PRO A 363 13.54 -6.60 1.89
CA PRO A 363 13.45 -7.54 0.79
C PRO A 363 11.99 -7.75 0.36
N THR A 364 11.73 -7.75 -0.95
CA THR A 364 10.40 -7.96 -1.53
C THR A 364 10.34 -9.26 -2.30
N VAL A 365 9.15 -9.87 -2.34
CA VAL A 365 8.83 -11.05 -3.14
C VAL A 365 7.46 -10.89 -3.79
N THR A 366 7.13 -11.70 -4.79
CA THR A 366 5.81 -11.70 -5.43
C THR A 366 5.10 -13.04 -5.26
N ALA A 367 3.77 -13.02 -5.29
CA ALA A 367 2.95 -14.22 -5.36
C ALA A 367 2.93 -14.81 -6.79
N LEU A 368 2.69 -16.12 -6.90
CA LEU A 368 2.52 -16.78 -8.21
C LEU A 368 1.07 -17.07 -8.56
N VAL A 369 0.20 -17.16 -7.55
CA VAL A 369 -1.21 -17.50 -7.65
C VAL A 369 -1.94 -16.71 -6.58
N GLU A 370 -3.18 -16.34 -6.86
CA GLU A 370 -4.13 -15.85 -5.88
C GLU A 370 -5.45 -16.62 -6.00
N THR A 371 -6.23 -16.67 -4.93
CA THR A 371 -7.52 -17.34 -4.96
C THR A 371 -8.59 -16.51 -5.66
N VAL A 372 -9.61 -17.18 -6.20
CA VAL A 372 -10.91 -16.53 -6.45
C VAL A 372 -11.33 -15.80 -5.16
N PRO A 373 -11.70 -14.50 -5.23
CA PRO A 373 -12.10 -13.72 -4.07
C PRO A 373 -13.21 -14.36 -3.25
N VAL A 374 -13.24 -14.06 -1.94
CA VAL A 374 -14.36 -14.48 -1.10
C VAL A 374 -15.64 -13.73 -1.51
N ALA A 375 -16.79 -14.37 -1.27
CA ALA A 375 -18.08 -13.79 -1.68
C ALA A 375 -18.52 -12.61 -0.78
N SER A 376 -18.07 -12.59 0.48
CA SER A 376 -18.41 -11.57 1.46
C SER A 376 -17.62 -10.27 1.24
N TYR A 377 -18.28 -9.13 1.41
CA TYR A 377 -17.66 -7.80 1.27
C TYR A 377 -16.96 -7.33 2.54
N GLY A 378 -15.95 -6.48 2.36
CA GLY A 378 -15.13 -5.92 3.43
C GLY A 378 -14.31 -6.99 4.13
N ASP A 379 -13.99 -6.76 5.39
CA ASP A 379 -13.18 -7.66 6.23
C ASP A 379 -13.80 -9.07 6.40
N ALA A 380 -13.32 -10.05 5.65
CA ALA A 380 -13.98 -11.34 5.41
C ALA A 380 -13.04 -12.52 5.21
N ALA A 381 -12.08 -12.47 4.27
CA ALA A 381 -11.06 -13.52 4.21
C ALA A 381 -10.17 -13.36 5.43
N ASP A 382 -9.74 -14.46 6.06
CA ASP A 382 -9.08 -14.39 7.36
C ASP A 382 -7.91 -15.36 7.45
N ASP A 383 -8.16 -16.67 7.53
CA ASP A 383 -7.12 -17.64 7.87
C ASP A 383 -7.04 -18.85 6.90
N PRO A 384 -5.85 -19.16 6.36
CA PRO A 384 -5.62 -20.35 5.54
C PRO A 384 -4.97 -21.50 6.33
N ALA A 385 -5.23 -22.73 5.89
CA ALA A 385 -4.53 -23.95 6.29
C ALA A 385 -4.15 -24.78 5.05
N ILE A 386 -2.92 -25.31 5.02
CA ILE A 386 -2.39 -26.02 3.85
C ILE A 386 -2.48 -27.54 4.04
N TRP A 387 -3.25 -28.21 3.18
CA TRP A 387 -3.19 -29.66 3.06
C TRP A 387 -2.31 -30.08 1.88
N ALA A 388 -1.05 -30.43 2.19
CA ALA A 388 -0.15 -31.02 1.22
C ALA A 388 -0.50 -32.50 0.99
N HIS A 389 -0.95 -32.84 -0.23
CA HIS A 389 -1.35 -34.20 -0.57
C HIS A 389 -0.16 -35.17 -0.42
N PRO A 390 -0.31 -36.31 0.27
CA PRO A 390 0.82 -37.14 0.72
C PRO A 390 1.65 -37.77 -0.42
N THR A 391 1.05 -37.99 -1.59
CA THR A 391 1.70 -38.69 -2.72
C THR A 391 1.56 -38.00 -4.08
N ASP A 392 0.79 -36.92 -4.17
CA ASP A 392 0.44 -36.27 -5.44
C ASP A 392 0.33 -34.76 -5.19
N PRO A 393 1.47 -34.05 -5.18
CA PRO A 393 1.53 -32.62 -4.84
C PRO A 393 0.53 -31.74 -5.59
N ALA A 394 0.17 -32.09 -6.84
CA ALA A 394 -0.78 -31.33 -7.65
C ALA A 394 -2.23 -31.38 -7.12
N LYS A 395 -2.54 -32.31 -6.22
CA LYS A 395 -3.85 -32.43 -5.56
C LYS A 395 -3.90 -31.76 -4.19
N SER A 396 -2.84 -31.05 -3.78
CA SER A 396 -2.84 -30.28 -2.54
C SER A 396 -3.97 -29.24 -2.55
N LEU A 397 -4.37 -28.83 -1.34
CA LEU A 397 -5.53 -27.99 -1.10
C LEU A 397 -5.20 -26.91 -0.10
N ILE A 398 -5.85 -25.76 -0.27
CA ILE A 398 -5.92 -24.72 0.75
C ILE A 398 -7.32 -24.78 1.34
N VAL A 399 -7.41 -24.91 2.65
CA VAL A 399 -8.65 -24.72 3.40
C VAL A 399 -8.58 -23.33 4.01
N ALA A 400 -9.64 -22.55 3.90
CA ALA A 400 -9.60 -21.16 4.31
C ALA A 400 -10.94 -20.70 4.88
N THR A 401 -10.91 -19.64 5.68
CA THR A 401 -12.12 -19.06 6.27
C THR A 401 -12.63 -17.86 5.49
N ASP A 402 -13.95 -17.71 5.49
CA ASP A 402 -14.64 -16.44 5.31
C ASP A 402 -15.31 -16.16 6.67
N LYS A 403 -14.75 -15.25 7.47
CA LYS A 403 -15.21 -14.97 8.85
C LYS A 403 -16.62 -14.44 8.95
N LYS A 404 -17.23 -14.08 7.81
CA LYS A 404 -18.63 -13.69 7.73
C LYS A 404 -19.56 -14.84 7.32
N ALA A 405 -19.06 -15.91 6.70
CA ALA A 405 -19.93 -16.87 6.02
C ALA A 405 -19.57 -18.36 6.13
N GLY A 406 -18.29 -18.76 6.22
CA GLY A 406 -17.95 -20.17 6.44
C GLY A 406 -16.57 -20.63 5.99
N MET A 407 -16.51 -21.86 5.47
CA MET A 407 -15.27 -22.53 5.09
C MET A 407 -15.16 -22.69 3.56
N ALA A 408 -14.00 -22.36 3.01
CA ALA A 408 -13.67 -22.54 1.61
C ALA A 408 -12.57 -23.60 1.42
N VAL A 409 -12.62 -24.30 0.30
CA VAL A 409 -11.55 -25.21 -0.15
C VAL A 409 -11.13 -24.78 -1.55
N TYR A 410 -9.85 -24.46 -1.72
CA TYR A 410 -9.24 -24.07 -2.98
C TYR A 410 -8.21 -25.09 -3.44
N ASP A 411 -7.97 -25.16 -4.76
CA ASP A 411 -6.80 -25.84 -5.30
C ASP A 411 -5.56 -24.94 -5.35
N MET A 412 -4.43 -25.53 -5.76
CA MET A 412 -3.15 -24.83 -5.92
C MET A 412 -3.11 -23.83 -7.11
N GLN A 413 -4.21 -23.67 -7.83
CA GLN A 413 -4.42 -22.66 -8.88
C GLN A 413 -5.41 -21.57 -8.41
N GLY A 414 -5.76 -21.56 -7.11
CA GLY A 414 -6.65 -20.57 -6.53
C GLY A 414 -8.13 -20.79 -6.83
N LYS A 415 -8.49 -21.90 -7.48
CA LYS A 415 -9.89 -22.17 -7.83
C LYS A 415 -10.65 -22.71 -6.63
N LEU A 416 -11.79 -22.09 -6.34
CA LEU A 416 -12.75 -22.59 -5.34
C LEU A 416 -13.34 -23.95 -5.78
N LEU A 417 -13.17 -24.97 -4.94
CA LEU A 417 -13.70 -26.32 -5.13
C LEU A 417 -14.97 -26.54 -4.31
N GLN A 418 -14.99 -26.02 -3.09
CA GLN A 418 -16.12 -26.14 -2.18
C GLN A 418 -16.22 -24.87 -1.33
N PHE A 419 -17.44 -24.41 -1.11
CA PHE A 419 -17.76 -23.48 -0.05
C PHE A 419 -18.83 -24.07 0.85
N ARG A 420 -18.65 -23.98 2.17
CA ARG A 420 -19.60 -24.43 3.19
C ARG A 420 -20.03 -23.22 4.01
N ALA A 421 -21.29 -22.82 3.85
CA ALA A 421 -21.89 -21.70 4.58
C ALA A 421 -22.29 -22.11 6.01
N ASP A 422 -21.31 -22.54 6.80
CA ASP A 422 -21.53 -23.15 8.11
C ASP A 422 -21.54 -22.12 9.27
N GLY A 423 -21.27 -20.84 9.01
CA GLY A 423 -21.31 -19.78 10.03
C GLY A 423 -20.09 -18.85 9.96
N LYS A 424 -19.92 -18.03 10.99
CA LYS A 424 -18.81 -17.08 11.11
C LYS A 424 -17.57 -17.81 11.62
N MET A 425 -16.76 -18.35 10.70
CA MET A 425 -15.55 -19.13 11.01
C MET A 425 -14.34 -18.20 11.03
N ASN A 426 -13.68 -18.02 12.17
CA ASN A 426 -12.55 -17.09 12.28
C ASN A 426 -11.26 -17.72 11.72
N ASN A 427 -10.62 -18.59 12.50
CA ASN A 427 -9.37 -19.27 12.11
C ASN A 427 -9.60 -20.74 11.82
N THR A 428 -8.68 -21.36 11.07
CA THR A 428 -8.71 -22.78 10.75
C THR A 428 -7.33 -23.41 10.74
N ASP A 429 -7.24 -24.64 11.22
CA ASP A 429 -6.02 -25.44 11.14
C ASP A 429 -6.39 -26.92 10.92
N LEU A 430 -5.42 -27.73 10.48
CA LEU A 430 -5.59 -29.13 10.17
C LEU A 430 -4.47 -30.01 10.73
N ARG A 431 -4.81 -31.25 11.10
CA ARG A 431 -3.82 -32.28 11.46
C ARG A 431 -4.15 -33.61 10.83
N ASN A 432 -3.12 -34.24 10.27
CA ASN A 432 -3.22 -35.57 9.67
C ASN A 432 -3.16 -36.67 10.74
N GLY A 433 -3.75 -37.83 10.40
CA GLY A 433 -3.57 -39.10 11.11
C GLY A 433 -4.36 -39.22 12.41
N PHE A 434 -5.47 -38.50 12.54
CA PHE A 434 -6.41 -38.69 13.63
C PHE A 434 -7.19 -39.99 13.42
N ALA A 435 -7.34 -40.80 14.46
CA ALA A 435 -8.06 -42.07 14.38
C ALA A 435 -9.57 -41.84 14.60
N LEU A 436 -10.37 -41.95 13.53
CA LEU A 436 -11.82 -41.82 13.56
C LEU A 436 -12.48 -43.09 13.03
N GLY A 437 -13.23 -43.82 13.88
CA GLY A 437 -13.88 -45.06 13.49
C GLY A 437 -12.88 -46.13 12.99
N GLY A 438 -11.67 -46.14 13.55
CA GLY A 438 -10.59 -47.05 13.16
C GLY A 438 -9.85 -46.67 11.86
N LYS A 439 -10.13 -45.50 11.27
CA LYS A 439 -9.42 -44.99 10.09
C LYS A 439 -8.62 -43.74 10.43
N GLN A 440 -7.44 -43.61 9.81
CA GLN A 440 -6.67 -42.37 9.89
C GLN A 440 -7.23 -41.34 8.93
N VAL A 441 -7.61 -40.18 9.45
CA VAL A 441 -8.16 -39.05 8.68
C VAL A 441 -7.36 -37.78 8.93
N THR A 442 -7.49 -36.82 8.02
CA THR A 442 -7.11 -35.43 8.26
C THR A 442 -8.31 -34.73 8.89
N LEU A 443 -8.15 -34.25 10.12
CA LEU A 443 -9.12 -33.35 10.73
C LEU A 443 -8.79 -31.92 10.36
N VAL A 444 -9.84 -31.13 10.19
CA VAL A 444 -9.80 -29.68 10.02
C VAL A 444 -10.72 -29.10 11.09
N THR A 445 -10.26 -28.12 11.83
CA THR A 445 -11.08 -27.42 12.82
C THR A 445 -11.15 -25.93 12.50
N ALA A 446 -12.25 -25.29 12.91
CA ALA A 446 -12.38 -23.84 12.84
C ALA A 446 -13.08 -23.28 14.10
N SER A 447 -12.75 -22.05 14.48
CA SER A 447 -13.42 -21.33 15.57
C SER A 447 -14.71 -20.74 15.05
N ASP A 448 -15.84 -21.22 15.58
CA ASP A 448 -17.17 -20.86 15.09
C ASP A 448 -17.84 -19.83 16.03
N ARG A 449 -17.89 -18.58 15.57
CA ARG A 449 -18.49 -17.45 16.28
C ARG A 449 -20.01 -17.44 16.20
N THR A 450 -20.61 -18.13 15.23
CA THR A 450 -22.07 -18.25 15.13
C THR A 450 -22.61 -19.15 16.24
N HIS A 451 -21.98 -20.30 16.45
CA HIS A 451 -22.44 -21.30 17.42
C HIS A 451 -21.62 -21.32 18.72
N LYS A 452 -20.57 -20.49 18.82
CA LYS A 452 -19.66 -20.40 19.97
C LYS A 452 -18.94 -21.72 20.26
N SER A 453 -18.52 -22.38 19.19
CA SER A 453 -18.06 -23.77 19.22
C SER A 453 -16.77 -23.98 18.43
N VAL A 454 -16.21 -25.17 18.51
CA VAL A 454 -15.24 -25.66 17.53
C VAL A 454 -15.98 -26.40 16.41
N ALA A 455 -15.93 -25.88 15.18
CA ALA A 455 -16.38 -26.63 14.01
C ALA A 455 -15.35 -27.73 13.70
N ILE A 456 -15.80 -28.95 13.38
CA ILE A 456 -14.91 -30.10 13.16
C ILE A 456 -15.30 -30.84 11.89
N TYR A 457 -14.36 -30.88 10.96
CA TYR A 457 -14.48 -31.56 9.68
C TYR A 457 -13.41 -32.64 9.54
N ARG A 458 -13.69 -33.64 8.70
CA ARG A 458 -12.64 -34.41 8.04
C ARG A 458 -12.48 -33.91 6.61
N LEU A 459 -11.25 -33.91 6.11
CA LEU A 459 -11.00 -33.72 4.68
C LEU A 459 -11.21 -35.05 3.94
N ASP A 460 -12.00 -35.01 2.87
CA ASP A 460 -12.15 -36.11 1.93
C ASP A 460 -11.16 -35.91 0.76
N PRO A 461 -10.06 -36.68 0.67
CA PRO A 461 -9.01 -36.42 -0.31
C PRO A 461 -9.40 -36.77 -1.75
N ASP A 462 -10.36 -37.69 -1.92
CA ASP A 462 -10.83 -38.11 -3.26
C ASP A 462 -11.82 -37.09 -3.81
N ARG A 463 -12.75 -36.63 -2.97
CA ARG A 463 -13.73 -35.59 -3.34
C ARG A 463 -13.16 -34.18 -3.29
N ARG A 464 -12.07 -33.98 -2.54
CA ARG A 464 -11.44 -32.67 -2.25
C ARG A 464 -12.42 -31.72 -1.55
N GLU A 465 -13.11 -32.24 -0.55
CA GLU A 465 -14.21 -31.58 0.16
C GLU A 465 -14.08 -31.78 1.68
N LEU A 466 -14.55 -30.81 2.46
CA LEU A 466 -14.78 -30.93 3.89
C LEU A 466 -16.11 -31.65 4.17
N VAL A 467 -16.06 -32.59 5.11
CA VAL A 467 -17.21 -33.34 5.61
C VAL A 467 -17.32 -33.11 7.10
N ASP A 468 -18.45 -32.55 7.55
CA ASP A 468 -18.75 -32.36 8.97
C ASP A 468 -18.69 -33.70 9.72
N VAL A 469 -17.93 -33.72 10.82
CA VAL A 469 -17.81 -34.87 11.72
C VAL A 469 -17.98 -34.47 13.19
N ALA A 470 -18.46 -33.28 13.50
CA ALA A 470 -18.71 -32.87 14.88
C ALA A 470 -19.84 -33.72 15.52
N ASP A 471 -19.69 -34.09 16.80
CA ASP A 471 -20.69 -34.82 17.59
C ASP A 471 -21.73 -33.85 18.18
N GLY A 472 -22.46 -33.15 17.31
CA GLY A 472 -23.28 -31.99 17.68
C GLY A 472 -22.44 -30.72 17.89
N VAL A 473 -23.03 -29.72 18.57
CA VAL A 473 -22.32 -28.45 18.87
C VAL A 473 -21.22 -28.71 19.89
N GLN A 474 -19.97 -28.38 19.52
CA GLN A 474 -18.80 -28.54 20.37
C GLN A 474 -18.53 -27.23 21.13
N ASP A 475 -19.34 -26.98 22.15
CA ASP A 475 -19.37 -25.72 22.89
C ASP A 475 -18.01 -25.40 23.54
N THR A 476 -17.49 -24.20 23.24
CA THR A 476 -16.26 -23.68 23.84
C THR A 476 -16.49 -23.08 25.22
N GLY A 477 -17.73 -22.73 25.56
CA GLY A 477 -18.06 -21.90 26.71
C GLY A 477 -17.47 -20.48 26.63
N MET A 478 -17.08 -20.01 25.44
CA MET A 478 -16.57 -18.67 25.17
C MET A 478 -17.67 -17.81 24.53
N ALA A 479 -17.67 -16.50 24.82
CA ALA A 479 -18.68 -15.59 24.28
C ALA A 479 -18.47 -15.32 22.78
N ASP A 480 -17.20 -15.20 22.37
CA ASP A 480 -16.76 -14.90 21.01
C ASP A 480 -15.41 -15.61 20.75
N PRO A 481 -15.41 -16.91 20.38
CA PRO A 481 -14.17 -17.64 20.05
C PRO A 481 -13.49 -17.01 18.83
N TYR A 482 -12.17 -16.83 18.88
CA TYR A 482 -11.44 -16.00 17.92
C TYR A 482 -10.32 -16.82 17.25
N GLY A 483 -9.04 -16.57 17.55
CA GLY A 483 -7.89 -17.35 17.10
C GLY A 483 -7.98 -18.86 17.39
N LEU A 484 -7.43 -19.68 16.49
CA LEU A 484 -7.41 -21.14 16.60
C LEU A 484 -6.16 -21.76 15.95
N CYS A 485 -5.56 -22.74 16.63
CA CYS A 485 -4.55 -23.62 16.04
C CYS A 485 -4.65 -25.03 16.63
N MET A 486 -4.23 -26.04 15.86
CA MET A 486 -4.21 -27.44 16.28
C MET A 486 -2.83 -27.86 16.78
N TYR A 487 -2.80 -28.91 17.61
CA TYR A 487 -1.57 -29.53 18.09
C TYR A 487 -1.72 -31.04 18.08
N ARG A 488 -0.72 -31.76 17.58
CA ARG A 488 -0.61 -33.20 17.76
C ARG A 488 0.66 -33.55 18.53
N SER A 489 0.49 -34.06 19.74
CA SER A 489 1.61 -34.40 20.61
C SER A 489 2.42 -35.57 20.05
N ALA A 490 3.71 -35.33 19.77
CA ALA A 490 4.66 -36.40 19.47
C ALA A 490 4.83 -37.39 20.64
N LYS A 491 4.53 -36.98 21.88
CA LYS A 491 4.65 -37.83 23.08
C LYS A 491 3.50 -38.82 23.22
N THR A 492 2.28 -38.38 22.92
CA THR A 492 1.05 -39.14 23.23
C THR A 492 0.25 -39.53 21.99
N ALA A 493 0.59 -38.98 20.82
CA ALA A 493 -0.16 -39.05 19.57
C ALA A 493 -1.58 -38.46 19.62
N LYS A 494 -1.98 -37.88 20.77
CA LYS A 494 -3.25 -37.17 20.96
C LYS A 494 -3.27 -35.87 20.17
N THR A 495 -4.46 -35.50 19.73
CA THR A 495 -4.72 -34.27 18.98
C THR A 495 -5.51 -33.30 19.85
N TYR A 496 -5.10 -32.05 19.82
CA TYR A 496 -5.69 -30.95 20.56
C TYR A 496 -6.01 -29.79 19.61
N VAL A 497 -6.89 -28.93 20.08
CA VAL A 497 -7.17 -27.62 19.48
C VAL A 497 -7.06 -26.57 20.57
N PHE A 498 -6.42 -25.46 20.24
CA PHE A 498 -6.44 -24.25 21.05
C PHE A 498 -7.42 -23.25 20.44
N VAL A 499 -8.15 -22.54 21.27
CA VAL A 499 -8.99 -21.41 20.86
C VAL A 499 -8.75 -20.27 21.84
N ASN A 500 -8.65 -19.04 21.35
CA ASN A 500 -8.54 -17.84 22.17
C ASN A 500 -9.74 -16.90 21.98
N THR A 501 -9.73 -15.76 22.67
CA THR A 501 -10.72 -14.68 22.59
C THR A 501 -10.01 -13.32 22.59
N GLY A 502 -10.72 -12.28 22.15
CA GLY A 502 -10.17 -10.92 22.05
C GLY A 502 -9.71 -10.26 23.37
N ASP A 503 -9.94 -10.90 24.52
CA ASP A 503 -9.47 -10.46 25.83
C ASP A 503 -8.31 -11.31 26.39
N GLY A 504 -7.75 -12.20 25.57
CA GLY A 504 -6.56 -12.99 25.90
C GLY A 504 -6.84 -14.31 26.63
N LEU A 505 -8.09 -14.68 26.89
CA LEU A 505 -8.42 -16.03 27.38
C LEU A 505 -8.06 -17.06 26.30
N MET A 506 -7.35 -18.12 26.68
CA MET A 506 -7.01 -19.24 25.80
C MET A 506 -7.33 -20.57 26.47
N ARG A 507 -7.97 -21.46 25.72
CA ARG A 507 -8.34 -22.80 26.17
C ARG A 507 -7.80 -23.84 25.21
N GLN A 508 -7.54 -25.02 25.75
CA GLN A 508 -7.09 -26.20 25.01
C GLN A 508 -8.10 -27.33 25.21
N TRP A 509 -8.46 -27.99 24.12
CA TRP A 509 -9.31 -29.17 24.14
C TRP A 509 -8.62 -30.36 23.49
N GLU A 510 -8.79 -31.55 24.06
CA GLU A 510 -8.49 -32.82 23.40
C GLU A 510 -9.62 -33.17 22.43
N LEU A 511 -9.27 -33.57 21.22
CA LEU A 511 -10.19 -34.09 20.21
C LEU A 511 -10.31 -35.61 20.37
N LEU A 512 -11.53 -36.12 20.46
CA LEU A 512 -11.82 -37.50 20.81
C LEU A 512 -12.78 -38.13 19.79
N ASP A 513 -12.51 -39.37 19.38
CA ASP A 513 -13.49 -40.19 18.65
C ASP A 513 -14.68 -40.47 19.58
N ALA A 514 -15.87 -40.02 19.17
CA ALA A 514 -17.10 -40.19 19.92
C ALA A 514 -17.66 -41.62 19.89
N GLY A 515 -17.08 -42.52 19.07
CA GLY A 515 -17.47 -43.92 18.91
C GLY A 515 -18.63 -44.14 17.94
N ASN A 516 -19.17 -43.06 17.37
CA ASN A 516 -20.27 -43.04 16.40
C ASN A 516 -19.82 -42.47 15.03
N GLY A 517 -18.52 -42.42 14.77
CA GLY A 517 -17.93 -41.79 13.58
C GLY A 517 -17.94 -40.26 13.62
N ARG A 518 -18.17 -39.67 14.80
CA ARG A 518 -18.07 -38.23 15.08
C ARG A 518 -16.91 -37.92 16.01
N VAL A 519 -16.60 -36.65 16.17
CA VAL A 519 -15.54 -36.12 17.02
C VAL A 519 -16.15 -35.19 18.06
N ARG A 520 -15.71 -35.33 19.32
CA ARG A 520 -16.07 -34.41 20.40
C ARG A 520 -14.85 -33.78 21.05
N ILE A 521 -15.03 -32.62 21.68
CA ILE A 521 -13.98 -31.92 22.43
C ILE A 521 -14.07 -32.20 23.94
N ALA A 522 -12.92 -32.23 24.62
CA ALA A 522 -12.83 -32.25 26.08
C ALA A 522 -11.79 -31.21 26.54
N GLN A 523 -12.21 -30.20 27.31
CA GLN A 523 -11.29 -29.15 27.78
C GLN A 523 -10.25 -29.76 28.73
N VAL A 524 -8.98 -29.47 28.48
CA VAL A 524 -7.84 -30.01 29.23
C VAL A 524 -6.95 -28.94 29.86
N ARG A 525 -7.02 -27.70 29.36
CA ARG A 525 -6.23 -26.57 29.89
C ARG A 525 -6.89 -25.23 29.60
N GLU A 526 -6.65 -24.25 30.47
CA GLU A 526 -7.05 -22.86 30.34
C GLU A 526 -5.95 -21.97 30.90
N PHE A 527 -5.68 -20.84 30.26
CA PHE A 527 -4.77 -19.78 30.70
C PHE A 527 -5.17 -18.45 30.06
N HIS A 528 -4.54 -17.35 30.49
CA HIS A 528 -4.85 -16.01 29.99
C HIS A 528 -3.55 -15.27 29.63
N LEU A 529 -3.56 -14.58 28.48
CA LEU A 529 -2.63 -13.52 28.13
C LEU A 529 -3.08 -12.19 28.77
N ALA A 530 -2.26 -11.15 28.67
CA ALA A 530 -2.57 -9.86 29.29
C ALA A 530 -3.53 -9.01 28.44
N SER A 531 -3.50 -9.18 27.13
CA SER A 531 -4.34 -8.51 26.15
C SER A 531 -4.75 -9.44 25.00
N GLN A 532 -5.32 -8.84 23.95
CA GLN A 532 -5.81 -9.52 22.76
C GLN A 532 -4.73 -10.41 22.11
N ALA A 533 -5.16 -11.60 21.69
CA ALA A 533 -4.35 -12.59 21.00
C ALA A 533 -5.23 -13.28 19.94
N GLU A 534 -4.63 -13.56 18.78
CA GLU A 534 -5.31 -14.23 17.67
C GLU A 534 -4.40 -15.33 17.10
N GLY A 535 -3.34 -14.94 16.39
CA GLY A 535 -2.45 -15.86 15.71
C GLY A 535 -1.78 -16.86 16.65
N CYS A 536 -1.86 -18.16 16.33
CA CYS A 536 -1.11 -19.18 17.03
C CYS A 536 -0.68 -20.33 16.13
N VAL A 537 0.41 -21.01 16.51
CA VAL A 537 0.86 -22.24 15.85
C VAL A 537 1.54 -23.16 16.85
N ALA A 538 1.24 -24.46 16.79
CA ALA A 538 1.88 -25.45 17.63
C ALA A 538 2.84 -26.33 16.83
N ASP A 539 4.07 -26.43 17.31
CA ASP A 539 5.09 -27.34 16.82
C ASP A 539 4.85 -28.75 17.38
N ASP A 540 4.26 -29.62 16.56
CA ASP A 540 3.94 -31.00 16.88
C ASP A 540 5.17 -31.83 17.34
N GLU A 541 6.36 -31.54 16.81
CA GLU A 541 7.60 -32.29 17.09
C GLU A 541 8.19 -31.90 18.44
N SER A 542 8.29 -30.59 18.70
CA SER A 542 8.93 -30.07 19.92
C SER A 542 7.96 -29.86 21.09
N GLY A 543 6.65 -29.86 20.83
CA GLY A 543 5.61 -29.61 21.83
C GLY A 543 5.59 -28.18 22.31
N VAL A 544 5.90 -27.22 21.43
CA VAL A 544 5.92 -25.78 21.72
C VAL A 544 4.74 -25.11 21.03
N LEU A 545 4.01 -24.28 21.76
CA LEU A 545 2.97 -23.40 21.24
C LEU A 545 3.55 -21.99 21.11
N TYR A 546 3.33 -21.37 19.95
CA TYR A 546 3.58 -19.95 19.70
C TYR A 546 2.26 -19.20 19.62
N VAL A 547 2.19 -18.01 20.23
CA VAL A 547 0.99 -17.18 20.28
C VAL A 547 1.38 -15.72 20.05
N GLY A 548 0.77 -15.06 19.08
CA GLY A 548 0.83 -13.61 18.91
C GLY A 548 -0.13 -12.94 19.89
N GLU A 549 0.41 -12.16 20.83
CA GLU A 549 -0.34 -11.15 21.55
C GLU A 549 -0.14 -9.84 20.79
N GLU A 550 -1.18 -9.39 20.09
CA GLU A 550 -1.13 -8.49 18.91
C GLU A 550 -0.19 -7.28 19.12
N ASP A 551 -0.41 -6.53 20.19
CA ASP A 551 0.32 -5.31 20.53
C ASP A 551 1.64 -5.52 21.30
N VAL A 552 1.94 -6.76 21.71
CA VAL A 552 2.89 -7.02 22.80
C VAL A 552 4.07 -7.86 22.35
N ALA A 553 3.82 -9.11 21.96
CA ALA A 553 4.89 -10.07 21.74
C ALA A 553 4.44 -11.34 21.00
N LEU A 554 5.39 -11.94 20.29
CA LEU A 554 5.32 -13.36 19.98
C LEU A 554 5.76 -14.16 21.20
N TRP A 555 4.85 -14.91 21.80
CA TRP A 555 5.13 -15.77 22.94
C TRP A 555 5.45 -17.20 22.50
N ARG A 556 6.29 -17.89 23.29
CA ARG A 556 6.42 -19.35 23.24
C ARG A 556 6.11 -19.96 24.60
N MET A 557 5.44 -21.10 24.59
CA MET A 557 5.08 -21.87 25.78
C MET A 557 4.93 -23.36 25.47
N SER A 558 4.65 -24.20 26.46
CA SER A 558 4.38 -25.63 26.23
C SER A 558 3.01 -25.82 25.54
N ALA A 559 2.96 -26.68 24.52
CA ALA A 559 1.71 -27.11 23.88
C ALA A 559 1.05 -28.32 24.59
N GLU A 560 1.76 -28.99 25.51
CA GLU A 560 1.18 -30.10 26.27
C GLU A 560 0.13 -29.62 27.29
N PRO A 561 -0.94 -30.40 27.54
CA PRO A 561 -2.02 -30.00 28.44
C PRO A 561 -1.59 -29.88 29.91
N ASP A 562 -0.48 -30.50 30.31
CA ASP A 562 0.12 -30.41 31.64
C ASP A 562 1.29 -29.39 31.71
N GLY A 563 1.47 -28.59 30.66
CA GLY A 563 2.61 -27.68 30.50
C GLY A 563 2.63 -26.40 31.37
N GLY A 564 1.58 -26.12 32.14
CA GLY A 564 1.42 -24.86 32.88
C GLY A 564 1.18 -23.64 31.99
N ASP A 565 1.18 -22.43 32.54
CA ASP A 565 0.89 -21.17 31.82
C ASP A 565 2.13 -20.30 31.59
N ALA A 566 3.32 -20.79 31.95
CA ALA A 566 4.56 -20.05 31.78
C ALA A 566 4.89 -19.81 30.29
N MET A 567 5.09 -18.54 29.94
CA MET A 567 5.42 -18.08 28.60
C MET A 567 6.75 -17.33 28.59
N THR A 568 7.48 -17.41 27.48
CA THR A 568 8.71 -16.65 27.22
C THR A 568 8.53 -15.88 25.93
N ALA A 569 8.86 -14.60 25.91
CA ALA A 569 8.83 -13.82 24.66
C ALA A 569 9.91 -14.35 23.71
N VAL A 570 9.53 -14.55 22.45
CA VAL A 570 10.46 -14.73 21.33
C VAL A 570 10.94 -13.36 20.86
N ASP A 571 10.00 -12.44 20.64
CA ASP A 571 10.26 -11.04 20.32
C ASP A 571 9.12 -10.16 20.84
N ARG A 572 9.39 -8.87 21.04
CA ARG A 572 8.42 -7.87 21.49
C ARG A 572 8.32 -6.72 20.51
N VAL A 573 7.10 -6.26 20.24
CA VAL A 573 6.84 -5.11 19.35
C VAL A 573 7.66 -3.88 19.80
N ALA A 574 7.71 -3.63 21.11
CA ALA A 574 8.46 -2.50 21.67
C ALA A 574 10.00 -2.60 21.52
N ASP A 575 10.55 -3.81 21.35
CA ASP A 575 12.00 -4.06 21.34
C ASP A 575 12.57 -4.19 19.92
N ASN A 576 11.73 -4.46 18.91
CA ASN A 576 12.13 -4.65 17.53
C ASN A 576 11.36 -3.73 16.57
N LYS A 577 12.04 -2.69 16.06
CA LYS A 577 11.44 -1.71 15.13
C LYS A 577 11.09 -2.28 13.75
N ALA A 578 11.53 -3.49 13.43
CA ALA A 578 11.23 -4.15 12.15
C ALA A 578 9.89 -4.91 12.17
N ILE A 579 9.26 -5.03 13.33
CA ILE A 579 7.90 -5.55 13.49
C ILE A 579 6.98 -4.42 13.98
N LYS A 580 5.71 -4.53 13.62
CA LYS A 580 4.67 -3.56 13.95
C LYS A 580 3.39 -4.33 14.24
N ASP A 581 2.82 -4.00 15.39
CA ASP A 581 1.44 -4.34 15.79
C ASP A 581 0.46 -4.11 14.64
N ASP A 582 -0.46 -5.02 14.34
CA ASP A 582 -0.78 -6.25 15.11
C ASP A 582 0.03 -7.49 14.69
N LEU A 583 0.46 -8.32 15.65
CA LEU A 583 1.09 -9.62 15.40
C LEU A 583 0.03 -10.70 15.18
N GLU A 584 -0.27 -10.97 13.91
CA GLU A 584 -1.37 -11.84 13.50
C GLU A 584 -0.90 -13.27 13.19
N GLY A 585 -1.27 -13.84 12.04
CA GLY A 585 -1.02 -15.22 11.64
C GLY A 585 0.42 -15.68 11.85
N VAL A 586 0.58 -16.91 12.36
CA VAL A 586 1.88 -17.52 12.65
C VAL A 586 1.99 -18.88 11.97
N GLY A 587 3.08 -19.13 11.25
CA GLY A 587 3.32 -20.39 10.53
C GLY A 587 4.70 -20.98 10.80
N ILE A 588 4.87 -22.29 10.55
CA ILE A 588 6.15 -22.99 10.74
C ILE A 588 6.63 -23.64 9.44
N TYR A 589 7.81 -23.23 8.97
CA TYR A 589 8.52 -23.92 7.89
C TYR A 589 9.48 -24.98 8.46
N ASP A 590 9.18 -26.27 8.28
CA ASP A 590 9.97 -27.38 8.84
C ASP A 590 11.11 -27.86 7.90
N LEU A 591 12.37 -27.63 8.30
CA LEU A 591 13.55 -28.17 7.62
C LEU A 591 13.90 -29.61 8.07
N GLY A 592 13.24 -30.12 9.11
CA GLY A 592 13.51 -31.39 9.76
C GLY A 592 14.53 -31.31 10.89
N GLY A 593 14.44 -32.25 11.83
CA GLY A 593 15.35 -32.36 12.98
C GLY A 593 15.24 -31.18 13.94
N GLY A 594 14.04 -30.65 14.14
CA GLY A 594 13.77 -29.45 14.94
C GLY A 594 14.24 -28.13 14.33
N ARG A 595 14.87 -28.13 13.15
CA ARG A 595 15.27 -26.91 12.44
C ARG A 595 14.12 -26.36 11.60
N GLY A 596 14.20 -25.09 11.23
CA GLY A 596 13.17 -24.44 10.43
C GLY A 596 13.03 -22.97 10.75
N TYR A 597 11.87 -22.43 10.39
CA TYR A 597 11.54 -21.03 10.61
C TYR A 597 10.14 -20.87 11.18
N ILE A 598 9.96 -19.82 11.96
CA ILE A 598 8.65 -19.30 12.37
C ILE A 598 8.43 -18.04 11.55
N VAL A 599 7.28 -17.92 10.91
CA VAL A 599 6.88 -16.75 10.11
C VAL A 599 5.69 -16.11 10.79
N VAL A 600 5.69 -14.79 10.91
CA VAL A 600 4.68 -14.01 11.64
C VAL A 600 4.22 -12.87 10.75
N SER A 601 2.89 -12.70 10.62
CA SER A 601 2.31 -11.49 10.04
C SER A 601 2.56 -10.30 10.98
N SER A 602 3.19 -9.27 10.46
CA SER A 602 3.39 -7.97 11.13
C SER A 602 2.47 -6.98 10.42
N GLN A 603 1.20 -6.98 10.84
CA GLN A 603 0.10 -6.40 10.06
C GLN A 603 0.24 -4.90 9.87
N GLY A 604 0.57 -4.14 10.93
CA GLY A 604 0.60 -2.67 10.86
C GLY A 604 1.73 -2.07 10.02
N ASN A 605 2.60 -2.88 9.42
CA ASN A 605 3.54 -2.44 8.40
C ASN A 605 3.55 -3.34 7.15
N ASN A 606 2.51 -4.15 6.94
CA ASN A 606 2.32 -5.03 5.78
C ASN A 606 3.57 -5.91 5.48
N SER A 607 4.16 -6.50 6.52
CA SER A 607 5.38 -7.31 6.38
C SER A 607 5.31 -8.65 7.12
N TYR A 608 6.27 -9.52 6.85
CA TYR A 608 6.36 -10.86 7.44
C TYR A 608 7.71 -11.05 8.12
N ALA A 609 7.69 -11.20 9.43
CA ALA A 609 8.89 -11.42 10.24
C ALA A 609 9.27 -12.91 10.26
N VAL A 610 10.56 -13.21 10.13
CA VAL A 610 11.07 -14.59 10.11
C VAL A 610 12.06 -14.82 11.25
N TYR A 611 11.82 -15.89 12.02
CA TYR A 611 12.65 -16.31 13.15
C TYR A 611 13.15 -17.73 12.95
N ARG A 612 14.25 -18.10 13.59
CA ARG A 612 14.66 -19.50 13.71
C ARG A 612 13.62 -20.29 14.51
N ARG A 613 13.31 -21.51 14.08
CA ARG A 613 12.51 -22.46 14.88
C ARG A 613 13.32 -23.05 16.05
N ASP A 614 14.61 -23.27 15.84
CA ASP A 614 15.54 -23.83 16.82
C ASP A 614 16.26 -22.75 17.65
N GLY A 615 17.07 -23.21 18.61
CA GLY A 615 17.92 -22.33 19.41
C GLY A 615 17.12 -21.33 20.25
N ASP A 616 17.56 -20.08 20.25
CA ASP A 616 16.96 -18.96 20.96
C ASP A 616 15.78 -18.31 20.21
N ARG A 617 15.47 -18.77 19.00
CA ARG A 617 14.49 -18.19 18.06
C ARG A 617 14.92 -16.82 17.54
N ALA A 618 16.21 -16.67 17.23
CA ALA A 618 16.77 -15.46 16.65
C ALA A 618 15.98 -14.96 15.42
N TYR A 619 15.73 -13.65 15.39
CA TYR A 619 15.18 -12.93 14.24
C TYR A 619 16.17 -12.94 13.06
N LEU A 620 15.66 -13.21 11.86
CA LEU A 620 16.45 -13.36 10.63
C LEU A 620 16.22 -12.23 9.63
N GLY A 621 15.18 -11.43 9.81
CA GLY A 621 14.74 -10.39 8.89
C GLY A 621 13.24 -10.43 8.64
N SER A 622 12.75 -9.41 7.94
CA SER A 622 11.36 -9.33 7.45
C SER A 622 11.37 -9.18 5.94
N PHE A 623 10.27 -9.52 5.30
CA PHE A 623 10.03 -9.29 3.88
C PHE A 623 8.61 -8.77 3.63
N ALA A 624 8.38 -8.17 2.47
CA ALA A 624 7.04 -7.77 2.01
C ALA A 624 6.65 -8.55 0.74
N VAL A 625 5.36 -8.76 0.53
CA VAL A 625 4.82 -9.33 -0.71
C VAL A 625 4.24 -8.18 -1.54
N VAL A 626 4.80 -7.98 -2.73
CA VAL A 626 4.51 -6.83 -3.59
C VAL A 626 3.88 -7.25 -4.91
N ALA A 627 3.29 -6.29 -5.61
CA ALA A 627 2.57 -6.53 -6.86
C ALA A 627 3.47 -7.03 -8.00
N ASP A 628 2.93 -7.94 -8.80
CA ASP A 628 3.44 -8.38 -10.10
C ASP A 628 2.45 -7.95 -11.20
N GLY A 629 2.65 -6.73 -11.72
CA GLY A 629 1.79 -6.16 -12.77
C GLY A 629 1.74 -6.98 -14.06
N ALA A 630 2.79 -7.76 -14.37
CA ALA A 630 2.82 -8.62 -15.54
C ALA A 630 1.87 -9.82 -15.38
N ARG A 631 1.82 -10.41 -14.18
CA ARG A 631 0.83 -11.44 -13.82
C ARG A 631 -0.55 -10.87 -13.56
N GLY A 632 -0.62 -9.59 -13.17
CA GLY A 632 -1.86 -8.98 -12.69
C GLY A 632 -2.25 -9.55 -11.35
N ILE A 633 -1.27 -9.71 -10.46
CA ILE A 633 -1.45 -10.05 -9.04
C ILE A 633 -0.85 -8.88 -8.27
N ASP A 634 -1.59 -8.33 -7.33
CA ASP A 634 -1.19 -7.28 -6.40
C ASP A 634 -0.29 -7.77 -5.25
N GLY A 635 0.02 -6.86 -4.33
CA GLY A 635 0.77 -7.16 -3.13
C GLY A 635 -0.12 -7.85 -2.10
N ILE A 636 0.30 -7.75 -0.85
CA ILE A 636 -0.53 -8.15 0.28
C ILE A 636 -0.47 -7.04 1.33
N SER A 637 -1.63 -6.60 1.78
CA SER A 637 -1.76 -5.71 2.93
C SER A 637 -2.76 -6.25 3.96
N GLU A 638 -2.63 -5.79 5.21
CA GLU A 638 -3.54 -6.15 6.31
C GLU A 638 -3.69 -7.65 6.57
N THR A 639 -2.64 -8.45 6.34
CA THR A 639 -2.72 -9.90 6.57
C THR A 639 -3.14 -10.23 8.00
N ASP A 640 -4.34 -10.80 8.14
CA ASP A 640 -4.78 -11.54 9.33
C ASP A 640 -4.02 -12.88 9.37
N GLY A 641 -4.54 -13.94 8.75
CA GLY A 641 -3.97 -15.28 8.82
C GLY A 641 -2.94 -15.62 7.74
N LEU A 642 -1.99 -16.49 8.11
CA LEU A 642 -1.05 -17.12 7.20
C LEU A 642 -0.73 -18.55 7.62
N GLU A 643 -0.35 -19.37 6.65
CA GLU A 643 0.21 -20.71 6.88
C GLU A 643 1.42 -20.95 5.98
N VAL A 644 2.38 -21.73 6.47
CA VAL A 644 3.63 -22.01 5.78
C VAL A 644 3.89 -23.52 5.78
N THR A 645 4.37 -24.05 4.65
CA THR A 645 4.81 -25.44 4.59
C THR A 645 6.10 -25.60 3.81
N SER A 646 6.89 -26.61 4.18
CA SER A 646 8.05 -27.08 3.41
C SER A 646 7.73 -28.25 2.49
N ARG A 647 6.47 -28.71 2.48
CA ARG A 647 6.05 -29.82 1.62
C ARG A 647 5.87 -29.36 0.18
N ASN A 648 6.24 -30.21 -0.76
CA ASN A 648 6.01 -29.98 -2.18
C ASN A 648 4.49 -29.89 -2.46
N LEU A 649 4.06 -28.76 -3.03
CA LEU A 649 2.67 -28.49 -3.44
C LEU A 649 2.46 -28.51 -4.97
N GLY A 650 3.48 -28.95 -5.72
CA GLY A 650 3.44 -29.10 -7.17
C GLY A 650 4.27 -28.07 -7.91
N PRO A 651 4.04 -27.88 -9.23
CA PRO A 651 4.75 -26.90 -10.04
C PRO A 651 4.68 -25.49 -9.43
N GLY A 652 5.80 -24.78 -9.39
CA GLY A 652 5.92 -23.47 -8.73
C GLY A 652 6.21 -23.52 -7.22
N PHE A 653 5.82 -24.60 -6.53
CA PHE A 653 5.83 -24.70 -5.06
C PHE A 653 6.55 -25.97 -4.57
N LYS A 654 7.67 -26.33 -5.22
CA LYS A 654 8.39 -27.58 -4.96
C LYS A 654 9.03 -27.63 -3.56
N HIS A 655 9.38 -26.46 -3.04
CA HIS A 655 9.95 -26.24 -1.71
C HIS A 655 8.89 -25.75 -0.71
N GLY A 656 7.61 -25.89 -1.07
CA GLY A 656 6.48 -25.37 -0.34
C GLY A 656 6.18 -23.89 -0.61
N ALA A 657 5.33 -23.32 0.23
CA ALA A 657 4.76 -21.99 0.06
C ALA A 657 4.40 -21.37 1.41
N MET A 658 4.31 -20.05 1.42
CA MET A 658 3.47 -19.30 2.34
C MET A 658 2.15 -19.00 1.63
N ILE A 659 1.03 -19.22 2.31
CA ILE A 659 -0.29 -18.77 1.90
C ILE A 659 -0.71 -17.71 2.92
N ALA A 660 -1.02 -16.52 2.47
CA ALA A 660 -1.39 -15.41 3.34
C ALA A 660 -2.66 -14.74 2.82
N GLN A 661 -3.51 -14.30 3.75
CA GLN A 661 -4.67 -13.48 3.45
C GLN A 661 -4.22 -12.11 2.94
N ASP A 662 -5.01 -11.56 2.02
CA ASP A 662 -4.88 -10.20 1.51
C ASP A 662 -6.14 -9.39 1.83
N GLY A 663 -5.93 -8.37 2.69
CA GLY A 663 -6.95 -7.48 3.19
C GLY A 663 -7.42 -6.45 2.16
N ARG A 664 -6.61 -6.15 1.13
CA ARG A 664 -6.95 -5.23 0.04
C ARG A 664 -6.54 -5.79 -1.32
N ASN A 665 -7.44 -6.57 -1.91
CA ASN A 665 -7.28 -7.05 -3.28
C ASN A 665 -7.59 -5.92 -4.30
N VAL A 666 -6.55 -5.33 -4.91
CA VAL A 666 -6.57 -4.10 -5.71
C VAL A 666 -6.24 -4.29 -7.20
N LEU A 667 -5.80 -5.46 -7.66
CA LEU A 667 -5.42 -5.68 -9.07
C LEU A 667 -6.20 -6.81 -9.79
N PRO A 668 -7.50 -6.63 -10.08
CA PRO A 668 -8.30 -5.40 -9.90
C PRO A 668 -8.93 -5.31 -8.50
N VAL A 669 -9.51 -4.15 -8.19
CA VAL A 669 -10.27 -3.95 -6.95
C VAL A 669 -11.42 -4.94 -6.83
N GLU A 670 -11.28 -5.89 -5.91
CA GLU A 670 -12.23 -6.96 -5.64
C GLU A 670 -12.34 -7.21 -4.12
N ASN A 671 -13.12 -8.22 -3.72
CA ASN A 671 -13.13 -8.67 -2.33
C ASN A 671 -11.77 -9.30 -1.97
N GLN A 672 -11.51 -9.39 -0.67
CA GLN A 672 -10.34 -10.05 -0.10
C GLN A 672 -10.16 -11.49 -0.60
N ASN A 673 -8.92 -11.95 -0.61
CA ASN A 673 -8.57 -13.29 -1.07
C ASN A 673 -7.30 -13.80 -0.36
N TYR A 674 -6.66 -14.84 -0.92
CA TYR A 674 -5.41 -15.40 -0.41
C TYR A 674 -4.36 -15.44 -1.53
N LYS A 675 -3.12 -15.04 -1.22
CA LYS A 675 -1.99 -15.10 -2.16
C LYS A 675 -1.06 -16.25 -1.84
N TYR A 676 -0.53 -16.89 -2.88
CA TYR A 676 0.35 -18.05 -2.78
C TYR A 676 1.77 -17.65 -3.15
N VAL A 677 2.62 -17.54 -2.13
CA VAL A 677 4.00 -17.09 -2.25
C VAL A 677 4.94 -18.31 -2.18
N PRO A 678 5.74 -18.58 -3.22
CA PRO A 678 6.68 -19.69 -3.19
C PRO A 678 7.70 -19.50 -2.07
N TRP A 679 7.96 -20.55 -1.29
CA TRP A 679 9.01 -20.46 -0.28
C TRP A 679 10.39 -20.17 -0.89
N GLU A 680 10.60 -20.61 -2.14
CA GLU A 680 11.86 -20.38 -2.84
C GLU A 680 12.20 -18.89 -3.04
N SER A 681 11.21 -18.03 -3.27
CA SER A 681 11.46 -16.58 -3.40
C SER A 681 11.80 -15.97 -2.04
N ILE A 682 11.03 -16.31 -1.00
CA ILE A 682 11.26 -15.88 0.39
C ILE A 682 12.66 -16.27 0.85
N ALA A 683 13.02 -17.55 0.67
CA ALA A 683 14.32 -18.06 1.09
C ALA A 683 15.48 -17.40 0.33
N LYS A 684 15.34 -17.09 -0.95
CA LYS A 684 16.38 -16.35 -1.69
C LYS A 684 16.51 -14.91 -1.18
N ALA A 685 15.39 -14.23 -0.95
CA ALA A 685 15.36 -12.84 -0.47
C ALA A 685 16.06 -12.70 0.90
N LEU A 686 15.82 -13.64 1.81
CA LEU A 686 16.38 -13.65 3.17
C LEU A 686 17.61 -14.56 3.36
N LYS A 687 18.10 -15.21 2.29
CA LYS A 687 19.24 -16.16 2.30
C LYS A 687 19.04 -17.34 3.27
N LEU A 688 17.84 -17.92 3.26
CA LEU A 688 17.44 -19.04 4.11
C LEU A 688 17.71 -20.39 3.42
N GLU A 689 17.89 -21.44 4.24
CA GLU A 689 17.85 -22.83 3.77
C GLU A 689 16.43 -23.23 3.32
N MET A 690 16.35 -24.18 2.38
CA MET A 690 15.11 -24.75 1.86
C MET A 690 15.20 -26.28 1.87
N ARG A 691 14.05 -26.96 1.87
CA ARG A 691 13.95 -28.42 1.85
C ARG A 691 13.39 -28.96 0.53
#